data_AF-A0A1I2DEJ8-F1
#
_entry.id   AF-A0A1I2DEJ8-F1
#
_cell.length_a   1.000
_cell.length_b   1.000
_cell.length_c   1.000
_cell.angle_alpha   90.00
_cell.angle_beta   90.00
_cell.angle_gamma   90.00
#
_symmetry.space_group_name_H-M   'P 1'
#
loop_
_entity.id
_entity.type
_entity.pdbx_description
1 polymer ?
#
loop_
_entity_poly.entity_id
_entity_poly.type
_entity_poly.pdbx_seq_one_letter_code
_entity_poly.pdbx_strand_id
1 'polypeptide(L)'
;MATINVGNASELKAAIDSSASGDVLVLESGNYGNVTINGDYESEVRLTSAEPGGAVFGDLEVRGSNMSLDGLTVNGELTLRNVADVDVLNSRLAGFSQVFFSEGFRFEGNDIGGGHHGLFIEESRNFEIVNNRMHDVVADMFRIMGNSHDGLIENNVFSDTAPVKYSDGTYVHSDLFQMFGRDSGTPHDLTIRGNHFYDDPATGDSSGNLWAQGIFISDPGAGGYRNIVIEDNLLSVGSPNAIFVLDGDGAAGVVVRNNSLLPWPVENGATGGTIRMVGNTSQATVEGNVSGGIGNDGGASLGNNFTYSKSPSDANFFGNIFSGDGDVWQDFVPVDSSAIDFGSGYGALDRLSTITDSGWSSGEDGGDSEPEPSPEPEPAPEPEPAPEPEEPEEDPVEDNASETPGEAEALFFAEAGRISSASDVMEIAPDQSLDLDEGTIQFDFNAETVSGQLGLVSSDAYGNGNHFTSYIDNGALVARFQNENSEVALSTPVSPNTDYAVDIRFGDGTVALILDGQVADEAEFDTSWAGSENYLQIGANGWASQPGDAGYTQVFDGEIRDVAIYGSAEAVDTEPTDEDVSDSASGGTPTDHLVFRSAGGEIDAPWDVLEAPHDESLAIEAGTIQFRFNADSTSGQKGLVSRDAYGNGDHFTSYINEGEIVARFQNEDGEVALTAPVSRNTDHAVEIGFGDGMVSLMLDGEIVDQAEFDASWAGNDNYLQVGANGWASQSGEAGFTQVFDGEITDIAIYESQIVDYRVVEDGRSDVFLFDADAADGGEIVVSGFDEGVDMLSFAQTGLAMDDLTQTVEGGDLLISSGDGADALSIRVEGVAETLPESDFIF
;
A
#
# COMPACT_ATOMS: atom_id res chain seq x y z
N MET A 1 -24.95 -14.17 17.02
CA MET A 1 -25.76 -13.00 16.60
C MET A 1 -26.04 -12.07 17.76
N ALA A 2 -25.04 -11.25 18.05
CA ALA A 2 -25.12 -10.02 18.81
C ALA A 2 -24.96 -8.82 17.85
N THR A 3 -25.43 -7.66 18.29
CA THR A 3 -25.06 -6.37 17.69
C THR A 3 -24.05 -5.73 18.62
N ILE A 4 -22.87 -5.42 18.11
CA ILE A 4 -21.74 -4.87 18.86
C ILE A 4 -21.49 -3.48 18.29
N ASN A 5 -21.63 -2.45 19.12
CA ASN A 5 -21.27 -1.09 18.70
C ASN A 5 -19.78 -0.91 18.92
N VAL A 6 -19.12 -0.29 17.94
CA VAL A 6 -17.68 -0.13 17.88
C VAL A 6 -17.39 1.33 17.58
N GLY A 7 -16.73 2.03 18.50
CA GLY A 7 -16.44 3.46 18.38
C GLY A 7 -15.04 3.80 17.87
N ASN A 8 -14.12 2.84 17.82
CA ASN A 8 -12.73 3.06 17.42
C ASN A 8 -12.03 1.76 16.98
N ALA A 9 -10.79 1.88 16.50
CA ALA A 9 -9.97 0.77 16.00
C ALA A 9 -9.68 -0.32 17.06
N SER A 10 -9.41 0.06 18.31
CA SER A 10 -9.13 -0.90 19.38
C SER A 10 -10.37 -1.72 19.72
N GLU A 11 -11.54 -1.08 19.78
CA GLU A 11 -12.82 -1.75 19.96
C GLU A 11 -13.16 -2.65 18.77
N LEU A 12 -12.80 -2.22 17.55
CA LEU A 12 -13.01 -3.01 16.34
C LEU A 12 -12.22 -4.32 16.40
N LYS A 13 -10.93 -4.23 16.75
CA LYS A 13 -10.05 -5.39 16.92
C LYS A 13 -10.62 -6.35 17.97
N ALA A 14 -10.98 -5.83 19.14
CA ALA A 14 -11.57 -6.64 20.21
C ALA A 14 -12.91 -7.28 19.80
N ALA A 15 -13.73 -6.56 19.02
CA ALA A 15 -14.99 -7.08 18.49
C ALA A 15 -14.75 -8.19 17.49
N ILE A 16 -13.82 -8.02 16.54
CA ILE A 16 -13.44 -9.05 15.54
C ILE A 16 -12.97 -10.34 16.24
N ASP A 17 -12.05 -10.22 17.21
CA ASP A 17 -11.47 -11.36 17.94
C ASP A 17 -12.49 -12.13 18.77
N SER A 18 -13.56 -11.47 19.23
CA SER A 18 -14.60 -12.07 20.06
C SER A 18 -15.90 -12.40 19.32
N SER A 19 -16.00 -12.02 18.04
CA SER A 19 -17.21 -12.20 17.25
C SER A 19 -17.49 -13.66 16.95
N ALA A 20 -18.78 -14.00 16.98
CA ALA A 20 -19.30 -15.28 16.55
C ALA A 20 -20.14 -15.13 15.28
N SER A 21 -20.32 -16.25 14.58
CA SER A 21 -21.09 -16.29 13.34
C SER A 21 -22.48 -15.63 13.46
N GLY A 22 -22.79 -14.78 12.50
CA GLY A 22 -24.01 -13.97 12.44
C GLY A 22 -23.98 -12.70 13.28
N ASP A 23 -22.86 -12.32 13.89
CA ASP A 23 -22.74 -11.04 14.60
C ASP A 23 -22.71 -9.85 13.63
N VAL A 24 -23.16 -8.70 14.13
CA VAL A 24 -23.15 -7.43 13.40
C VAL A 24 -22.37 -6.40 14.21
N LEU A 25 -21.28 -5.91 13.67
CA LEU A 25 -20.42 -4.88 14.22
C LEU A 25 -20.86 -3.57 13.58
N VAL A 26 -21.50 -2.71 14.38
CA VAL A 26 -21.97 -1.39 13.95
C VAL A 26 -20.86 -0.39 14.29
N LEU A 27 -20.23 0.13 13.25
CA LEU A 27 -19.11 1.05 13.35
C LEU A 27 -19.65 2.47 13.42
N GLU A 28 -19.46 3.15 14.54
CA GLU A 28 -19.81 4.56 14.68
C GLU A 28 -18.99 5.43 13.71
N SER A 29 -19.49 6.62 13.36
CA SER A 29 -18.74 7.54 12.51
C SER A 29 -17.43 7.95 13.19
N GLY A 30 -16.32 7.86 12.47
CA GLY A 30 -14.99 8.10 13.01
C GLY A 30 -13.88 7.54 12.14
N ASN A 31 -12.65 7.96 12.42
CA ASN A 31 -11.46 7.43 11.77
C ASN A 31 -10.94 6.21 12.55
N TYR A 32 -10.81 5.08 11.85
CA TYR A 32 -10.29 3.81 12.36
C TYR A 32 -8.81 3.62 12.02
N GLY A 33 -8.20 4.53 11.25
CA GLY A 33 -6.80 4.45 10.83
C GLY A 33 -6.54 3.24 9.93
N ASN A 34 -5.32 2.74 9.99
CA ASN A 34 -4.92 1.55 9.26
C ASN A 34 -5.31 0.30 10.06
N VAL A 35 -6.08 -0.60 9.44
CA VAL A 35 -6.65 -1.77 10.13
C VAL A 35 -6.40 -3.03 9.32
N THR A 36 -5.94 -4.07 10.02
CA THR A 36 -5.97 -5.45 9.51
C THR A 36 -7.06 -6.23 10.22
N ILE A 37 -7.98 -6.78 9.45
CA ILE A 37 -9.05 -7.67 9.88
C ILE A 37 -8.63 -9.11 9.56
N ASN A 38 -8.49 -9.94 10.59
CA ASN A 38 -8.25 -11.37 10.45
C ASN A 38 -9.38 -12.11 11.13
N GLY A 39 -10.29 -12.72 10.38
CA GLY A 39 -11.45 -13.40 10.95
C GLY A 39 -11.90 -14.58 10.11
N ASP A 40 -12.01 -15.76 10.73
CA ASP A 40 -12.57 -16.96 10.11
C ASP A 40 -13.82 -17.40 10.86
N TYR A 41 -14.97 -17.21 10.22
CA TYR A 41 -16.26 -17.45 10.85
C TYR A 41 -17.02 -18.59 10.16
N GLU A 42 -17.76 -19.40 10.93
CA GLU A 42 -18.60 -20.48 10.36
C GLU A 42 -19.76 -19.95 9.50
N SER A 43 -20.13 -18.68 9.66
CA SER A 43 -21.07 -17.95 8.81
C SER A 43 -20.84 -16.45 8.97
N GLU A 44 -21.38 -15.68 8.02
CA GLU A 44 -21.22 -14.23 7.88
C GLU A 44 -21.18 -13.46 9.21
N VAL A 45 -20.13 -12.67 9.40
CA VAL A 45 -20.04 -11.55 10.36
C VAL A 45 -20.06 -10.25 9.56
N ARG A 46 -20.95 -9.32 9.94
CA ARG A 46 -21.15 -8.07 9.19
C ARG A 46 -20.54 -6.90 9.91
N LEU A 47 -19.64 -6.20 9.25
CA LEU A 47 -19.15 -4.88 9.66
C LEU A 47 -19.94 -3.85 8.84
N THR A 48 -20.68 -2.98 9.53
CA THR A 48 -21.52 -2.00 8.87
C THR A 48 -21.30 -0.64 9.49
N SER A 49 -21.09 0.39 8.67
CA SER A 49 -21.05 1.75 9.17
C SER A 49 -22.44 2.19 9.63
N ALA A 50 -22.51 2.79 10.82
CA ALA A 50 -23.75 3.30 11.41
C ALA A 50 -24.38 4.40 10.53
N GLU A 51 -23.52 5.26 9.96
CA GLU A 51 -23.86 6.25 8.95
C GLU A 51 -23.08 5.91 7.68
N PRO A 52 -23.71 5.69 6.52
CA PRO A 52 -22.99 5.33 5.30
C PRO A 52 -21.82 6.27 4.99
N GLY A 53 -20.62 5.72 4.87
CA GLY A 53 -19.36 6.42 4.67
C GLY A 53 -18.75 7.06 5.93
N GLY A 54 -19.41 6.95 7.08
CA GLY A 54 -18.99 7.58 8.34
C GLY A 54 -17.84 6.85 9.04
N ALA A 55 -17.73 5.53 8.89
CA ALA A 55 -16.58 4.76 9.35
C ALA A 55 -15.48 4.82 8.29
N VAL A 56 -14.43 5.58 8.59
CA VAL A 56 -13.33 5.90 7.67
C VAL A 56 -12.09 5.12 8.06
N PHE A 57 -11.43 4.50 7.07
CA PHE A 57 -10.18 3.79 7.21
C PHE A 57 -9.11 4.47 6.37
N GLY A 58 -7.86 4.42 6.84
CA GLY A 58 -6.68 4.67 6.00
C GLY A 58 -6.51 3.47 5.07
N ASP A 59 -5.60 2.56 5.41
CA ASP A 59 -5.50 1.26 4.77
C ASP A 59 -6.39 0.21 5.48
N LEU A 60 -6.99 -0.67 4.71
CA LEU A 60 -7.80 -1.77 5.21
C LEU A 60 -7.36 -3.08 4.56
N GLU A 61 -6.71 -3.94 5.34
CA GLU A 61 -6.42 -5.31 4.91
C GLU A 61 -7.42 -6.28 5.55
N VAL A 62 -7.94 -7.21 4.75
CA VAL A 62 -8.87 -8.25 5.21
C VAL A 62 -8.34 -9.62 4.81
N ARG A 63 -8.34 -10.54 5.77
CA ARG A 63 -8.01 -11.96 5.60
C ARG A 63 -9.03 -12.84 6.32
N GLY A 64 -9.12 -14.09 5.89
CA GLY A 64 -10.02 -15.08 6.47
C GLY A 64 -11.34 -15.17 5.71
N SER A 65 -12.44 -15.47 6.40
CA SER A 65 -13.64 -15.92 5.72
C SER A 65 -14.97 -15.51 6.36
N ASN A 66 -16.01 -15.49 5.52
CA ASN A 66 -17.40 -15.25 5.88
C ASN A 66 -17.61 -13.87 6.54
N MET A 67 -17.32 -12.81 5.79
CA MET A 67 -17.46 -11.43 6.27
C MET A 67 -18.18 -10.55 5.26
N SER A 68 -18.81 -9.48 5.72
CA SER A 68 -19.31 -8.42 4.84
C SER A 68 -18.94 -7.05 5.39
N LEU A 69 -18.32 -6.22 4.57
CA LEU A 69 -18.00 -4.81 4.83
C LEU A 69 -19.05 -3.94 4.12
N ASP A 70 -19.82 -3.16 4.86
CA ASP A 70 -20.98 -2.44 4.31
C ASP A 70 -20.99 -0.96 4.71
N GLY A 71 -20.95 -0.08 3.71
CA GLY A 71 -21.06 1.37 3.89
C GLY A 71 -19.81 2.04 4.46
N LEU A 72 -18.62 1.49 4.19
CA LEU A 72 -17.35 2.03 4.71
C LEU A 72 -16.77 3.10 3.78
N THR A 73 -15.86 3.92 4.30
CA THR A 73 -14.93 4.71 3.48
C THR A 73 -13.51 4.20 3.71
N VAL A 74 -12.78 3.91 2.64
CA VAL A 74 -11.35 3.55 2.69
C VAL A 74 -10.60 4.60 1.87
N ASN A 75 -9.78 5.41 2.53
CA ASN A 75 -9.02 6.50 1.90
C ASN A 75 -7.72 6.00 1.28
N GLY A 76 -7.06 5.06 1.94
CA GLY A 76 -5.86 4.37 1.47
C GLY A 76 -6.21 3.10 0.71
N GLU A 77 -5.36 2.08 0.84
CA GLU A 77 -5.50 0.83 0.10
C GLU A 77 -6.49 -0.13 0.76
N LEU A 78 -7.41 -0.69 -0.05
CA LEU A 78 -8.19 -1.86 0.35
C LEU A 78 -7.54 -3.14 -0.20
N THR A 79 -7.09 -4.03 0.68
CA THR A 79 -6.53 -5.33 0.31
C THR A 79 -7.38 -6.48 0.83
N LEU A 80 -7.95 -7.29 -0.05
CA LEU A 80 -8.48 -8.61 0.30
C LEU A 80 -7.43 -9.68 -0.07
N ARG A 81 -6.85 -10.34 0.93
CA ARG A 81 -5.79 -11.33 0.70
C ARG A 81 -6.17 -12.66 1.33
N ASN A 82 -6.12 -13.72 0.53
CA ASN A 82 -6.47 -15.08 0.96
C ASN A 82 -7.86 -15.13 1.62
N VAL A 83 -8.84 -14.42 1.06
CA VAL A 83 -10.20 -14.40 1.61
C VAL A 83 -11.09 -15.48 1.03
N ALA A 84 -12.09 -15.92 1.82
CA ALA A 84 -13.16 -16.79 1.36
C ALA A 84 -14.54 -16.28 1.79
N ASP A 85 -15.48 -16.10 0.85
CA ASP A 85 -16.84 -15.61 1.16
C ASP A 85 -16.84 -14.22 1.84
N VAL A 86 -16.23 -13.23 1.17
CA VAL A 86 -16.13 -11.83 1.66
C VAL A 86 -16.77 -10.82 0.72
N ASP A 87 -17.69 -10.03 1.25
CA ASP A 87 -18.42 -9.00 0.51
C ASP A 87 -17.94 -7.59 0.89
N VAL A 88 -17.79 -6.70 -0.10
CA VAL A 88 -17.56 -5.25 0.04
C VAL A 88 -18.71 -4.53 -0.64
N LEU A 89 -19.51 -3.85 0.16
CA LEU A 89 -20.84 -3.37 -0.21
C LEU A 89 -20.97 -1.87 0.06
N ASN A 90 -21.58 -1.14 -0.88
CA ASN A 90 -22.02 0.26 -0.70
C ASN A 90 -20.95 1.20 -0.13
N SER A 91 -19.66 0.91 -0.40
CA SER A 91 -18.53 1.58 0.22
C SER A 91 -17.87 2.55 -0.75
N ARG A 92 -17.18 3.56 -0.21
CA ARG A 92 -16.33 4.48 -0.96
C ARG A 92 -14.88 4.04 -0.84
N LEU A 93 -14.25 3.69 -1.95
CA LEU A 93 -12.87 3.23 -2.02
C LEU A 93 -12.06 4.28 -2.80
N ALA A 94 -11.43 5.20 -2.08
CA ALA A 94 -10.74 6.34 -2.69
C ALA A 94 -9.31 6.02 -3.12
N GLY A 95 -8.65 5.10 -2.41
CA GLY A 95 -7.36 4.57 -2.80
C GLY A 95 -7.46 3.32 -3.67
N PHE A 96 -6.29 2.75 -3.96
CA PHE A 96 -6.20 1.53 -4.76
C PHE A 96 -6.85 0.34 -4.05
N SER A 97 -7.57 -0.51 -4.78
CA SER A 97 -8.16 -1.73 -4.24
C SER A 97 -7.60 -2.97 -4.93
N GLN A 98 -7.33 -4.02 -4.16
CA GLN A 98 -6.74 -5.24 -4.70
C GLN A 98 -7.23 -6.51 -3.99
N VAL A 99 -7.36 -7.59 -4.77
CA VAL A 99 -7.78 -8.91 -4.31
C VAL A 99 -6.78 -9.96 -4.79
N PHE A 100 -6.20 -10.71 -3.85
CA PHE A 100 -5.21 -11.75 -4.13
C PHE A 100 -5.62 -13.11 -3.58
N PHE A 101 -5.41 -14.16 -4.38
CA PHE A 101 -5.49 -15.56 -3.94
C PHE A 101 -6.80 -15.91 -3.22
N SER A 102 -7.90 -15.31 -3.65
CA SER A 102 -9.16 -15.31 -2.91
C SER A 102 -10.26 -16.08 -3.65
N GLU A 103 -11.28 -16.51 -2.92
CA GLU A 103 -12.42 -17.24 -3.46
C GLU A 103 -13.74 -16.68 -2.91
N GLY A 104 -14.78 -16.56 -3.72
CA GLY A 104 -16.10 -16.18 -3.17
C GLY A 104 -16.08 -14.75 -2.64
N PHE A 105 -15.94 -13.75 -3.49
CA PHE A 105 -16.03 -12.37 -3.01
C PHE A 105 -16.87 -11.51 -3.93
N ARG A 106 -17.45 -10.47 -3.35
CA ARG A 106 -18.35 -9.59 -4.08
C ARG A 106 -18.05 -8.13 -3.79
N PHE A 107 -17.90 -7.36 -4.86
CA PHE A 107 -17.93 -5.91 -4.79
C PHE A 107 -19.27 -5.46 -5.37
N GLU A 108 -20.17 -4.93 -4.53
CA GLU A 108 -21.47 -4.44 -4.97
C GLU A 108 -21.77 -3.01 -4.52
N GLY A 109 -22.19 -2.17 -5.47
CA GLY A 109 -22.71 -0.83 -5.17
C GLY A 109 -21.65 0.14 -4.65
N ASN A 110 -20.37 -0.15 -4.86
CA ASN A 110 -19.28 0.69 -4.40
C ASN A 110 -18.99 1.85 -5.35
N ASP A 111 -18.42 2.90 -4.79
CA ASP A 111 -17.83 4.03 -5.49
C ASP A 111 -16.30 3.93 -5.39
N ILE A 112 -15.62 3.69 -6.50
CA ILE A 112 -14.21 3.30 -6.54
C ILE A 112 -13.47 4.29 -7.44
N GLY A 113 -12.57 5.11 -6.90
CA GLY A 113 -11.92 6.13 -7.73
C GLY A 113 -11.07 7.13 -6.98
N GLY A 114 -10.28 7.91 -7.72
CA GLY A 114 -9.40 8.96 -7.17
C GLY A 114 -7.94 8.54 -6.95
N GLY A 115 -7.59 7.26 -7.14
CA GLY A 115 -6.22 6.74 -7.03
C GLY A 115 -5.51 6.56 -8.38
N HIS A 116 -4.30 6.00 -8.35
CA HIS A 116 -3.57 5.63 -9.58
C HIS A 116 -4.27 4.50 -10.35
N HIS A 117 -4.93 3.57 -9.63
CA HIS A 117 -5.69 2.44 -10.13
C HIS A 117 -7.01 2.29 -9.35
N GLY A 118 -7.99 1.58 -9.93
CA GLY A 118 -9.27 1.31 -9.27
C GLY A 118 -9.26 0.00 -8.50
N LEU A 119 -9.45 -1.13 -9.21
CA LEU A 119 -9.55 -2.46 -8.59
C LEU A 119 -8.75 -3.52 -9.36
N PHE A 120 -7.88 -4.25 -8.68
CA PHE A 120 -7.18 -5.41 -9.24
C PHE A 120 -7.68 -6.72 -8.64
N ILE A 121 -7.78 -7.75 -9.48
CA ILE A 121 -8.08 -9.11 -9.07
C ILE A 121 -7.00 -10.03 -9.64
N GLU A 122 -6.31 -10.76 -8.78
CA GLU A 122 -5.23 -11.63 -9.15
C GLU A 122 -5.37 -13.01 -8.49
N GLU A 123 -5.17 -14.05 -9.30
CA GLU A 123 -5.21 -15.46 -8.89
C GLU A 123 -6.43 -15.85 -8.04
N SER A 124 -7.59 -15.31 -8.40
CA SER A 124 -8.78 -15.38 -7.57
C SER A 124 -9.98 -15.95 -8.33
N ARG A 125 -10.90 -16.63 -7.63
CA ARG A 125 -12.02 -17.33 -8.29
C ARG A 125 -13.38 -17.08 -7.65
N ASN A 126 -14.44 -17.38 -8.40
CA ASN A 126 -15.82 -17.30 -7.91
C ASN A 126 -16.15 -15.90 -7.35
N PHE A 127 -16.14 -14.89 -8.21
CA PHE A 127 -16.30 -13.50 -7.78
C PHE A 127 -17.37 -12.74 -8.55
N GLU A 128 -17.94 -11.73 -7.90
CA GLU A 128 -18.99 -10.87 -8.46
C GLU A 128 -18.60 -9.39 -8.30
N ILE A 129 -18.43 -8.68 -9.41
CA ILE A 129 -18.20 -7.22 -9.44
C ILE A 129 -19.43 -6.60 -10.09
N VAL A 130 -20.34 -6.08 -9.27
CA VAL A 130 -21.71 -5.77 -9.73
C VAL A 130 -22.17 -4.38 -9.29
N ASN A 131 -22.77 -3.60 -10.19
CA ASN A 131 -23.37 -2.31 -9.87
C ASN A 131 -22.41 -1.28 -9.23
N ASN A 132 -21.10 -1.37 -9.46
CA ASN A 132 -20.13 -0.39 -8.96
C ASN A 132 -19.98 0.79 -9.93
N ARG A 133 -19.56 1.93 -9.40
CA ARG A 133 -19.02 3.05 -10.18
C ARG A 133 -17.51 3.06 -9.99
N MET A 134 -16.76 3.03 -11.10
CA MET A 134 -15.30 3.14 -11.11
C MET A 134 -14.91 4.38 -11.93
N HIS A 135 -14.16 5.31 -11.34
CA HIS A 135 -13.91 6.59 -11.97
C HIS A 135 -12.61 7.29 -11.53
N ASP A 136 -12.19 8.30 -12.30
CA ASP A 136 -11.14 9.26 -11.96
C ASP A 136 -9.79 8.62 -11.57
N VAL A 137 -9.37 7.60 -12.31
CA VAL A 137 -8.06 6.96 -12.11
C VAL A 137 -7.05 7.41 -13.16
N VAL A 138 -5.76 7.37 -12.82
CA VAL A 138 -4.69 7.82 -13.72
C VAL A 138 -4.30 6.77 -14.76
N ALA A 139 -4.23 5.50 -14.37
CA ALA A 139 -3.77 4.38 -15.19
C ALA A 139 -4.91 3.38 -15.46
N ASP A 140 -4.60 2.09 -15.58
CA ASP A 140 -5.62 1.05 -15.81
C ASP A 140 -6.58 0.96 -14.63
N MET A 141 -7.88 1.03 -14.92
CA MET A 141 -8.93 1.17 -13.90
C MET A 141 -9.28 -0.15 -13.22
N PHE A 142 -9.51 -1.19 -14.02
CA PHE A 142 -9.87 -2.50 -13.51
C PHE A 142 -9.07 -3.59 -14.20
N ARG A 143 -8.37 -4.43 -13.41
CA ARG A 143 -7.54 -5.50 -13.93
C ARG A 143 -7.97 -6.87 -13.38
N ILE A 144 -7.95 -7.87 -14.26
CA ILE A 144 -8.06 -9.28 -13.88
C ILE A 144 -6.85 -10.02 -14.42
N MET A 145 -6.08 -10.63 -13.52
CA MET A 145 -4.73 -11.14 -13.78
C MET A 145 -4.59 -12.61 -13.35
N GLY A 146 -3.59 -13.28 -13.93
CA GLY A 146 -3.21 -14.65 -13.56
C GLY A 146 -4.32 -15.67 -13.80
N ASN A 147 -4.34 -16.77 -13.05
CA ASN A 147 -5.38 -17.79 -13.16
C ASN A 147 -6.70 -17.39 -12.44
N SER A 148 -7.22 -16.18 -12.71
CA SER A 148 -8.48 -15.72 -12.14
C SER A 148 -9.69 -16.20 -12.96
N HIS A 149 -10.70 -16.79 -12.32
CA HIS A 149 -11.80 -17.44 -13.06
C HIS A 149 -13.14 -17.54 -12.34
N ASP A 150 -14.18 -18.00 -13.04
CA ASP A 150 -15.56 -18.12 -12.53
C ASP A 150 -16.11 -16.77 -12.02
N GLY A 151 -15.84 -15.70 -12.78
CA GLY A 151 -16.15 -14.33 -12.41
C GLY A 151 -17.32 -13.73 -13.19
N LEU A 152 -18.10 -12.90 -12.51
CA LEU A 152 -19.16 -12.07 -13.08
C LEU A 152 -18.83 -10.59 -12.91
N ILE A 153 -18.82 -9.84 -14.01
CA ILE A 153 -18.65 -8.39 -14.03
C ILE A 153 -19.88 -7.79 -14.70
N GLU A 154 -20.78 -7.23 -13.89
CA GLU A 154 -22.12 -6.88 -14.37
C GLU A 154 -22.60 -5.48 -13.94
N ASN A 155 -23.17 -4.75 -14.89
CA ASN A 155 -23.88 -3.49 -14.64
C ASN A 155 -23.03 -2.40 -13.93
N ASN A 156 -21.71 -2.47 -14.04
CA ASN A 156 -20.83 -1.43 -13.53
C ASN A 156 -20.75 -0.24 -14.50
N VAL A 157 -20.36 0.91 -13.98
CA VAL A 157 -19.99 2.09 -14.76
C VAL A 157 -18.48 2.31 -14.60
N PHE A 158 -17.75 2.30 -15.71
CA PHE A 158 -16.34 2.65 -15.80
C PHE A 158 -16.27 3.97 -16.56
N SER A 159 -15.85 5.03 -15.90
CA SER A 159 -15.87 6.37 -16.49
C SER A 159 -14.61 7.14 -16.18
N ASP A 160 -14.13 7.92 -17.15
CA ASP A 160 -13.20 9.01 -16.90
C ASP A 160 -11.83 8.57 -16.37
N THR A 161 -10.93 8.21 -17.29
CA THR A 161 -9.52 7.99 -16.94
C THR A 161 -8.72 9.24 -17.25
N ALA A 162 -7.71 9.52 -16.44
CA ALA A 162 -6.85 10.67 -16.61
C ALA A 162 -5.40 10.26 -17.00
N PRO A 163 -5.18 9.62 -18.16
CA PRO A 163 -3.83 9.22 -18.57
C PRO A 163 -2.93 10.44 -18.74
N VAL A 164 -1.73 10.36 -18.17
CA VAL A 164 -0.76 11.47 -18.16
C VAL A 164 0.36 11.21 -19.16
N LYS A 165 0.72 12.25 -19.92
CA LYS A 165 1.92 12.26 -20.75
C LYS A 165 3.01 13.09 -20.10
N TYR A 166 4.20 12.52 -19.95
CA TYR A 166 5.33 13.19 -19.33
C TYR A 166 6.20 13.92 -20.36
N SER A 167 6.99 14.87 -19.86
CA SER A 167 7.80 15.79 -20.68
C SER A 167 8.94 15.10 -21.44
N ASP A 168 9.41 13.96 -20.94
CA ASP A 168 10.40 13.09 -21.57
C ASP A 168 9.83 12.25 -22.72
N GLY A 169 8.50 12.30 -22.92
CA GLY A 169 7.77 11.56 -23.96
C GLY A 169 7.24 10.21 -23.51
N THR A 170 7.51 9.79 -22.27
CA THR A 170 6.84 8.65 -21.65
C THR A 170 5.39 9.02 -21.32
N TYR A 171 4.57 8.02 -21.05
CA TYR A 171 3.17 8.22 -20.72
C TYR A 171 2.61 7.08 -19.91
N VAL A 172 1.63 7.40 -19.09
CA VAL A 172 0.71 6.43 -18.51
C VAL A 172 -0.36 6.15 -19.55
N HIS A 173 -0.46 4.89 -19.97
CA HIS A 173 -1.61 4.44 -20.72
C HIS A 173 -2.71 4.04 -19.75
N SER A 174 -3.96 4.06 -20.22
CA SER A 174 -5.09 3.62 -19.42
C SER A 174 -6.03 2.74 -20.24
N ASP A 175 -6.38 1.61 -19.64
CA ASP A 175 -7.46 0.73 -20.02
C ASP A 175 -8.57 0.81 -18.95
N LEU A 176 -9.81 1.06 -19.35
CA LEU A 176 -10.93 0.98 -18.41
C LEU A 176 -11.10 -0.44 -17.84
N PHE A 177 -10.74 -1.45 -18.63
CA PHE A 177 -10.76 -2.85 -18.23
C PHE A 177 -9.63 -3.59 -18.94
N GLN A 178 -8.76 -4.23 -18.18
CA GLN A 178 -7.62 -4.98 -18.70
C GLN A 178 -7.59 -6.43 -18.18
N MET A 179 -7.19 -7.35 -19.07
CA MET A 179 -6.88 -8.74 -18.72
C MET A 179 -5.56 -9.15 -19.34
N PHE A 180 -4.75 -9.83 -18.54
CA PHE A 180 -3.53 -10.51 -18.99
C PHE A 180 -3.23 -11.71 -18.08
N GLY A 181 -2.46 -12.66 -18.60
CA GLY A 181 -2.03 -13.81 -17.81
C GLY A 181 -0.77 -13.56 -17.00
N ARG A 182 -0.51 -14.49 -16.09
CA ARG A 182 0.75 -14.65 -15.34
C ARG A 182 1.25 -16.08 -15.57
N ASP A 183 2.35 -16.44 -14.93
CA ASP A 183 2.84 -17.83 -14.97
C ASP A 183 1.87 -18.82 -14.32
N SER A 184 1.08 -18.37 -13.35
CA SER A 184 0.00 -19.14 -12.74
C SER A 184 -1.11 -19.52 -13.71
N GLY A 185 -1.29 -18.76 -14.80
CA GLY A 185 -2.25 -19.05 -15.85
C GLY A 185 -2.86 -17.81 -16.49
N THR A 186 -3.94 -18.04 -17.24
CA THR A 186 -4.67 -16.99 -17.97
C THR A 186 -6.06 -16.86 -17.40
N PRO A 187 -6.63 -15.64 -17.28
CA PRO A 187 -8.00 -15.49 -16.83
C PRO A 187 -9.01 -16.21 -17.74
N HIS A 188 -10.03 -16.83 -17.14
CA HIS A 188 -10.98 -17.66 -17.88
C HIS A 188 -12.34 -17.82 -17.22
N ASP A 189 -13.34 -18.36 -17.94
CA ASP A 189 -14.69 -18.61 -17.40
C ASP A 189 -15.31 -17.33 -16.79
N LEU A 190 -15.27 -16.23 -17.55
CA LEU A 190 -15.76 -14.91 -17.13
C LEU A 190 -16.97 -14.47 -17.95
N THR A 191 -17.89 -13.75 -17.30
CA THR A 191 -18.97 -13.02 -17.97
C THR A 191 -18.85 -11.53 -17.68
N ILE A 192 -18.70 -10.72 -18.73
CA ILE A 192 -18.64 -9.26 -18.69
C ILE A 192 -19.90 -8.75 -19.38
N ARG A 193 -20.90 -8.30 -18.60
CA ARG A 193 -22.21 -7.95 -19.16
C ARG A 193 -22.86 -6.68 -18.65
N GLY A 194 -23.56 -5.97 -19.53
CA GLY A 194 -24.40 -4.85 -19.13
C GLY A 194 -23.66 -3.62 -18.59
N ASN A 195 -22.33 -3.59 -18.68
CA ASN A 195 -21.51 -2.50 -18.15
C ASN A 195 -21.53 -1.28 -19.09
N HIS A 196 -21.26 -0.11 -18.53
CA HIS A 196 -21.12 1.15 -19.26
C HIS A 196 -19.66 1.61 -19.18
N PHE A 197 -19.01 1.79 -20.32
CA PHE A 197 -17.63 2.24 -20.44
C PHE A 197 -17.60 3.58 -21.17
N TYR A 198 -17.15 4.63 -20.49
CA TYR A 198 -17.06 5.97 -21.04
C TYR A 198 -15.71 6.60 -20.68
N ASP A 199 -15.16 7.42 -21.58
CA ASP A 199 -13.97 8.21 -21.33
C ASP A 199 -14.31 9.65 -21.72
N ASP A 200 -14.24 10.61 -20.79
CA ASP A 200 -14.59 12.00 -21.08
C ASP A 200 -13.51 12.62 -21.98
N PRO A 201 -13.83 13.13 -23.17
CA PRO A 201 -12.87 13.84 -24.01
C PRO A 201 -12.31 15.13 -23.41
N ALA A 202 -12.89 15.65 -22.32
CA ALA A 202 -12.43 16.83 -21.62
C ALA A 202 -11.33 16.54 -20.59
N THR A 203 -11.14 15.29 -20.21
CA THR A 203 -10.20 14.84 -19.17
C THR A 203 -9.03 14.05 -19.77
N GLY A 204 -7.99 13.81 -18.96
CA GLY A 204 -6.75 13.16 -19.40
C GLY A 204 -5.78 14.04 -20.21
N ASP A 205 -5.02 13.44 -21.14
CA ASP A 205 -3.96 14.12 -21.89
C ASP A 205 -4.51 15.22 -22.82
N SER A 206 -4.33 16.47 -22.40
CA SER A 206 -4.64 17.67 -23.19
C SER A 206 -3.95 17.74 -24.56
N SER A 207 -2.89 16.95 -24.80
CA SER A 207 -2.23 16.84 -26.11
C SER A 207 -3.03 16.00 -27.12
N GLY A 208 -4.08 15.31 -26.65
CA GLY A 208 -5.15 14.71 -27.46
C GLY A 208 -4.76 13.42 -28.18
N ASN A 209 -3.74 12.69 -27.73
CA ASN A 209 -3.29 11.45 -28.37
C ASN A 209 -3.19 10.23 -27.44
N LEU A 210 -3.47 10.38 -26.15
CA LEU A 210 -3.64 9.27 -25.22
C LEU A 210 -5.12 9.16 -24.91
N TRP A 211 -5.70 8.00 -25.20
CA TRP A 211 -7.14 7.76 -25.05
C TRP A 211 -7.32 6.43 -24.35
N ALA A 212 -8.31 6.34 -23.48
CA ALA A 212 -8.61 5.08 -22.81
C ALA A 212 -8.96 3.99 -23.82
N GLN A 213 -8.49 2.78 -23.55
CA GLN A 213 -9.08 1.59 -24.16
C GLN A 213 -10.32 1.15 -23.37
N GLY A 214 -11.21 0.41 -24.03
CA GLY A 214 -12.39 -0.15 -23.37
C GLY A 214 -12.03 -1.46 -22.68
N ILE A 215 -12.50 -2.56 -23.24
CA ILE A 215 -12.15 -3.90 -22.77
C ILE A 215 -10.93 -4.40 -23.54
N PHE A 216 -9.79 -4.49 -22.85
CA PHE A 216 -8.52 -4.91 -23.40
C PHE A 216 -8.09 -6.27 -22.85
N ILE A 217 -7.98 -7.26 -23.74
CA ILE A 217 -7.62 -8.64 -23.42
C ILE A 217 -6.42 -9.02 -24.28
N SER A 218 -5.23 -9.10 -23.69
CA SER A 218 -3.99 -9.45 -24.39
C SER A 218 -3.05 -10.26 -23.51
N ASP A 219 -1.90 -10.65 -24.06
CA ASP A 219 -0.80 -11.25 -23.29
C ASP A 219 -1.25 -12.40 -22.37
N PRO A 220 -1.90 -13.44 -22.95
CA PRO A 220 -2.30 -14.59 -22.16
C PRO A 220 -1.07 -15.32 -21.62
N GLY A 221 -1.23 -15.90 -20.44
CA GLY A 221 -0.29 -16.87 -19.90
C GLY A 221 -0.55 -18.26 -20.50
N ALA A 222 -0.13 -19.30 -19.77
CA ALA A 222 -0.29 -20.67 -20.25
C ALA A 222 -1.76 -21.04 -20.53
N GLY A 223 -2.01 -21.55 -21.74
CA GLY A 223 -3.30 -22.13 -22.13
C GLY A 223 -4.29 -21.18 -22.82
N GLY A 224 -3.94 -19.90 -22.97
CA GLY A 224 -4.78 -18.93 -23.67
C GLY A 224 -6.09 -18.58 -22.97
N TYR A 225 -6.77 -17.59 -23.53
CA TYR A 225 -8.08 -17.15 -23.07
C TYR A 225 -9.16 -18.17 -23.41
N ARG A 226 -10.02 -18.48 -22.43
CA ARG A 226 -11.10 -19.44 -22.64
C ARG A 226 -12.39 -19.09 -21.92
N ASN A 227 -13.50 -19.41 -22.56
CA ASN A 227 -14.86 -19.27 -22.00
C ASN A 227 -15.17 -17.87 -21.44
N ILE A 228 -14.82 -16.82 -22.19
CA ILE A 228 -15.13 -15.44 -21.81
C ILE A 228 -16.31 -14.95 -22.64
N VAL A 229 -17.35 -14.43 -21.99
CA VAL A 229 -18.49 -13.81 -22.65
C VAL A 229 -18.46 -12.30 -22.41
N ILE A 230 -18.46 -11.52 -23.47
CA ILE A 230 -18.55 -10.06 -23.45
C ILE A 230 -19.86 -9.68 -24.12
N GLU A 231 -20.87 -9.29 -23.35
CA GLU A 231 -22.20 -9.06 -23.88
C GLU A 231 -22.99 -7.89 -23.33
N ASP A 232 -23.86 -7.30 -24.16
CA ASP A 232 -24.79 -6.25 -23.73
C ASP A 232 -24.12 -5.03 -23.05
N ASN A 233 -22.83 -4.78 -23.32
CA ASN A 233 -22.11 -3.63 -22.80
C ASN A 233 -22.31 -2.41 -23.71
N LEU A 234 -22.23 -1.22 -23.10
CA LEU A 234 -22.27 0.09 -23.75
C LEU A 234 -20.87 0.70 -23.69
N LEU A 235 -20.26 1.04 -24.83
CA LEU A 235 -18.89 1.57 -24.85
C LEU A 235 -18.76 2.81 -25.75
N SER A 236 -18.20 3.89 -25.20
CA SER A 236 -17.75 5.08 -25.93
C SER A 236 -16.40 5.55 -25.39
N VAL A 237 -15.31 5.09 -26.02
CA VAL A 237 -13.92 5.39 -25.62
C VAL A 237 -13.11 5.89 -26.82
N GLY A 238 -12.08 6.70 -26.57
CA GLY A 238 -11.30 7.34 -27.65
C GLY A 238 -10.43 6.38 -28.46
N SER A 239 -9.90 5.34 -27.82
CA SER A 239 -9.06 4.34 -28.50
C SER A 239 -9.84 3.56 -29.56
N PRO A 240 -9.23 3.20 -30.70
CA PRO A 240 -9.79 2.20 -31.61
C PRO A 240 -9.98 0.82 -30.95
N ASN A 241 -9.37 0.56 -29.79
CA ASN A 241 -9.48 -0.69 -29.06
C ASN A 241 -10.63 -0.61 -28.03
N ALA A 242 -11.86 -0.38 -28.51
CA ALA A 242 -13.02 -0.36 -27.63
C ALA A 242 -13.32 -1.76 -27.07
N ILE A 243 -13.22 -2.80 -27.92
CA ILE A 243 -13.07 -4.18 -27.46
C ILE A 243 -11.90 -4.78 -28.23
N PHE A 244 -10.88 -5.23 -27.52
CA PHE A 244 -9.67 -5.80 -28.11
C PHE A 244 -9.39 -7.16 -27.49
N VAL A 245 -9.23 -8.18 -28.34
CA VAL A 245 -8.86 -9.53 -27.94
C VAL A 245 -7.67 -9.96 -28.78
N LEU A 246 -6.52 -10.16 -28.13
CA LEU A 246 -5.32 -10.74 -28.68
C LEU A 246 -4.95 -11.98 -27.89
N ASP A 247 -4.78 -13.10 -28.60
CA ASP A 247 -4.35 -14.34 -27.99
C ASP A 247 -3.40 -15.07 -28.94
N GLY A 248 -2.15 -15.29 -28.53
CA GLY A 248 -1.16 -16.02 -29.34
C GLY A 248 -1.39 -17.55 -29.36
N ASP A 249 -1.98 -18.09 -28.30
CA ASP A 249 -2.04 -19.52 -28.00
C ASP A 249 -3.35 -20.18 -28.41
N GLY A 250 -4.42 -19.39 -28.52
CA GLY A 250 -5.69 -19.82 -29.10
C GLY A 250 -6.89 -19.50 -28.22
N ALA A 251 -7.55 -18.36 -28.48
CA ALA A 251 -8.74 -17.96 -27.73
C ALA A 251 -9.91 -18.93 -28.00
N ALA A 252 -10.26 -19.76 -27.02
CA ALA A 252 -11.23 -20.84 -27.15
C ALA A 252 -12.53 -20.54 -26.40
N GLY A 253 -13.64 -20.37 -27.12
CA GLY A 253 -14.91 -20.09 -26.46
C GLY A 253 -15.06 -18.65 -25.96
N VAL A 254 -14.24 -17.73 -26.49
CA VAL A 254 -14.46 -16.29 -26.32
C VAL A 254 -15.61 -15.83 -27.22
N VAL A 255 -16.61 -15.17 -26.66
CA VAL A 255 -17.81 -14.70 -27.36
C VAL A 255 -18.01 -13.22 -27.11
N VAL A 256 -17.94 -12.41 -28.17
CA VAL A 256 -18.23 -10.97 -28.13
C VAL A 256 -19.56 -10.75 -28.82
N ARG A 257 -20.63 -10.46 -28.07
CA ARG A 257 -21.96 -10.36 -28.66
C ARG A 257 -22.85 -9.26 -28.11
N ASN A 258 -23.75 -8.76 -28.95
CA ASN A 258 -24.78 -7.79 -28.53
C ASN A 258 -24.23 -6.56 -27.80
N ASN A 259 -23.00 -6.13 -28.06
CA ASN A 259 -22.48 -4.89 -27.47
C ASN A 259 -22.87 -3.70 -28.37
N SER A 260 -23.13 -2.54 -27.77
CA SER A 260 -23.37 -1.28 -28.46
C SER A 260 -22.17 -0.35 -28.27
N LEU A 261 -21.46 -0.07 -29.35
CA LEU A 261 -20.27 0.76 -29.33
C LEU A 261 -20.54 2.06 -30.09
N LEU A 262 -20.24 3.22 -29.50
CA LEU A 262 -20.32 4.53 -30.14
C LEU A 262 -18.92 5.03 -30.54
N PRO A 263 -18.80 5.89 -31.57
CA PRO A 263 -17.55 6.59 -31.83
C PRO A 263 -17.35 7.67 -30.77
N TRP A 264 -16.10 7.89 -30.37
CA TRP A 264 -15.78 8.94 -29.40
C TRP A 264 -16.02 10.34 -29.97
N PRO A 265 -16.57 11.29 -29.20
CA PRO A 265 -17.12 12.56 -29.71
C PRO A 265 -16.07 13.64 -30.09
N VAL A 266 -14.88 13.25 -30.59
CA VAL A 266 -13.79 14.20 -30.92
C VAL A 266 -13.22 14.00 -32.34
N GLU A 267 -12.98 15.09 -33.07
CA GLU A 267 -12.47 15.05 -34.46
C GLU A 267 -10.93 14.86 -34.58
N ASN A 268 -10.21 14.61 -33.48
CA ASN A 268 -8.73 14.61 -33.42
C ASN A 268 -8.04 13.29 -33.84
N GLY A 269 -8.72 12.43 -34.58
CA GLY A 269 -8.14 11.16 -35.06
C GLY A 269 -8.37 9.96 -34.14
N ALA A 270 -8.88 10.21 -32.92
CA ALA A 270 -9.58 9.20 -32.15
C ALA A 270 -10.75 8.66 -32.98
N THR A 271 -10.88 7.34 -33.04
CA THR A 271 -11.94 6.73 -33.86
C THR A 271 -13.01 6.09 -32.99
N GLY A 272 -12.65 5.49 -31.86
CA GLY A 272 -13.57 4.76 -31.01
C GLY A 272 -14.38 3.65 -31.70
N GLY A 273 -15.11 2.92 -30.87
CA GLY A 273 -16.20 2.02 -31.29
C GLY A 273 -15.82 0.90 -32.24
N THR A 274 -14.61 0.34 -32.13
CA THR A 274 -14.15 -0.78 -32.98
C THR A 274 -13.86 -2.01 -32.14
N ILE A 275 -14.24 -3.18 -32.68
CA ILE A 275 -13.91 -4.49 -32.11
C ILE A 275 -12.73 -5.06 -32.88
N ARG A 276 -11.71 -5.58 -32.18
CA ARG A 276 -10.51 -6.15 -32.82
C ARG A 276 -10.19 -7.53 -32.25
N MET A 277 -10.14 -8.51 -33.15
CA MET A 277 -9.73 -9.88 -32.87
C MET A 277 -8.39 -10.14 -33.57
N VAL A 278 -7.33 -10.35 -32.79
CA VAL A 278 -5.93 -10.46 -33.24
C VAL A 278 -5.32 -11.76 -32.71
N GLY A 279 -4.23 -12.24 -33.33
CA GLY A 279 -3.56 -13.49 -32.91
C GLY A 279 -4.25 -14.74 -33.46
N ASN A 280 -4.40 -15.78 -32.65
CA ASN A 280 -5.17 -16.98 -32.94
C ASN A 280 -6.53 -16.93 -32.23
N THR A 281 -7.48 -16.21 -32.81
CA THR A 281 -8.86 -16.12 -32.29
C THR A 281 -9.84 -16.96 -33.11
N SER A 282 -9.36 -17.99 -33.81
CA SER A 282 -10.14 -18.80 -34.73
C SER A 282 -11.30 -19.60 -34.10
N GLN A 283 -11.29 -19.74 -32.78
CA GLN A 283 -12.33 -20.38 -31.98
C GLN A 283 -13.21 -19.38 -31.20
N ALA A 284 -13.00 -18.08 -31.42
CA ALA A 284 -13.86 -17.03 -30.88
C ALA A 284 -15.03 -16.73 -31.83
N THR A 285 -16.10 -16.14 -31.29
CA THR A 285 -17.27 -15.69 -32.05
C THR A 285 -17.55 -14.21 -31.80
N VAL A 286 -17.86 -13.47 -32.87
CA VAL A 286 -18.28 -12.07 -32.80
C VAL A 286 -19.61 -11.91 -33.52
N GLU A 287 -20.70 -11.63 -32.82
CA GLU A 287 -22.05 -11.55 -33.42
C GLU A 287 -23.00 -10.58 -32.71
N GLY A 288 -24.00 -10.05 -33.41
CA GLY A 288 -25.02 -9.20 -32.81
C GLY A 288 -24.54 -7.81 -32.37
N ASN A 289 -23.26 -7.46 -32.52
CA ASN A 289 -22.75 -6.17 -32.07
C ASN A 289 -23.14 -5.02 -33.00
N VAL A 290 -23.24 -3.81 -32.46
CA VAL A 290 -23.27 -2.55 -33.21
C VAL A 290 -21.93 -1.84 -33.02
N SER A 291 -21.18 -1.63 -34.10
CA SER A 291 -19.85 -1.01 -34.02
C SER A 291 -19.50 -0.20 -35.27
N GLY A 292 -18.48 0.65 -35.17
CA GLY A 292 -17.93 1.40 -36.31
C GLY A 292 -17.00 0.56 -37.18
N GLY A 293 -16.57 -0.60 -36.69
CA GLY A 293 -15.72 -1.54 -37.41
C GLY A 293 -15.47 -2.82 -36.63
N ILE A 294 -15.07 -3.87 -37.37
CA ILE A 294 -14.59 -5.14 -36.81
C ILE A 294 -13.29 -5.53 -37.54
N GLY A 295 -12.17 -5.46 -36.84
CA GLY A 295 -10.90 -6.04 -37.27
C GLY A 295 -10.85 -7.53 -36.89
N ASN A 296 -10.58 -8.41 -37.84
CA ASN A 296 -10.58 -9.86 -37.61
C ASN A 296 -9.33 -10.51 -38.22
N ASP A 297 -8.17 -10.09 -37.72
CA ASP A 297 -6.89 -10.60 -38.18
C ASP A 297 -6.61 -12.00 -37.62
N GLY A 298 -7.23 -12.35 -36.48
CA GLY A 298 -7.05 -13.66 -35.84
C GLY A 298 -8.03 -14.76 -36.22
N GLY A 299 -8.98 -14.46 -37.13
CA GLY A 299 -9.82 -15.48 -37.77
C GLY A 299 -11.05 -15.92 -36.99
N ALA A 300 -11.54 -15.12 -36.05
CA ALA A 300 -12.78 -15.34 -35.33
C ALA A 300 -13.99 -15.54 -36.28
N SER A 301 -14.97 -16.31 -35.83
CA SER A 301 -16.22 -16.50 -36.56
C SER A 301 -17.09 -15.26 -36.46
N LEU A 302 -17.29 -14.56 -37.58
CA LEU A 302 -18.16 -13.38 -37.63
C LEU A 302 -19.59 -13.80 -37.96
N GLY A 303 -20.50 -13.58 -37.00
CA GLY A 303 -21.94 -13.69 -37.20
C GLY A 303 -22.54 -12.42 -37.81
N ASN A 304 -23.85 -12.24 -37.63
CA ASN A 304 -24.53 -11.03 -38.07
C ASN A 304 -24.20 -9.87 -37.12
N ASN A 305 -23.35 -8.94 -37.53
CA ASN A 305 -23.07 -7.70 -36.82
C ASN A 305 -23.56 -6.49 -37.65
N PHE A 306 -23.89 -5.38 -36.98
CA PHE A 306 -24.25 -4.14 -37.65
C PHE A 306 -23.08 -3.15 -37.59
N THR A 307 -22.57 -2.75 -38.76
CA THR A 307 -21.52 -1.73 -38.86
C THR A 307 -22.10 -0.40 -39.31
N TYR A 308 -21.95 0.64 -38.49
CA TYR A 308 -22.39 2.00 -38.84
C TYR A 308 -21.30 2.78 -39.59
N SER A 309 -21.71 3.86 -40.23
CA SER A 309 -20.81 4.83 -40.82
C SER A 309 -20.55 6.00 -39.88
N LYS A 310 -19.35 6.57 -39.95
CA LYS A 310 -18.99 7.84 -39.29
C LYS A 310 -19.23 9.04 -40.21
N SER A 311 -19.61 8.82 -41.47
CA SER A 311 -19.91 9.89 -42.43
C SER A 311 -21.37 10.32 -42.35
N PRO A 312 -21.68 11.60 -42.06
CA PRO A 312 -23.07 12.10 -42.00
C PRO A 312 -23.86 11.95 -43.30
N SER A 313 -23.20 11.70 -44.43
CA SER A 313 -23.86 11.47 -45.72
C SER A 313 -24.49 10.09 -45.86
N ASP A 314 -24.09 9.14 -45.02
CA ASP A 314 -24.43 7.73 -45.19
C ASP A 314 -25.73 7.40 -44.44
N ALA A 315 -26.53 6.51 -45.02
CA ALA A 315 -27.84 6.17 -44.45
C ALA A 315 -27.72 5.48 -43.07
N ASN A 316 -26.63 4.77 -42.83
CA ASN A 316 -26.29 4.13 -41.56
C ASN A 316 -25.30 4.96 -40.73
N PHE A 317 -25.26 6.29 -40.89
CA PHE A 317 -24.50 7.18 -40.00
C PHE A 317 -24.92 6.96 -38.54
N PHE A 318 -23.95 6.88 -37.61
CA PHE A 318 -24.23 6.59 -36.20
C PHE A 318 -25.25 7.57 -35.58
N GLY A 319 -25.14 8.87 -35.87
CA GLY A 319 -26.08 9.89 -35.37
C GLY A 319 -27.49 9.83 -35.99
N ASN A 320 -27.75 8.90 -36.91
CA ASN A 320 -29.10 8.60 -37.40
C ASN A 320 -29.71 7.35 -36.76
N ILE A 321 -28.93 6.58 -36.00
CA ILE A 321 -29.36 5.28 -35.45
C ILE A 321 -29.23 5.20 -33.93
N PHE A 322 -28.38 6.02 -33.32
CA PHE A 322 -28.27 6.21 -31.87
C PHE A 322 -28.87 7.56 -31.46
N SER A 323 -29.24 7.68 -30.18
CA SER A 323 -29.92 8.86 -29.63
C SER A 323 -28.96 9.99 -29.24
N GLY A 324 -27.68 9.69 -29.00
CA GLY A 324 -26.65 10.67 -28.65
C GLY A 324 -25.24 10.24 -29.04
N ASP A 325 -24.24 10.69 -28.29
CA ASP A 325 -22.81 10.55 -28.58
C ASP A 325 -22.02 9.70 -27.57
N GLY A 326 -22.65 9.26 -26.49
CA GLY A 326 -22.20 8.12 -25.67
C GLY A 326 -21.66 8.47 -24.30
N ASP A 327 -21.89 9.70 -23.84
CA ASP A 327 -21.58 10.19 -22.50
C ASP A 327 -22.46 9.50 -21.45
N VAL A 328 -23.75 9.45 -21.74
CA VAL A 328 -24.73 8.80 -20.86
C VAL A 328 -25.35 7.60 -21.55
N TRP A 329 -25.83 6.62 -20.76
CA TRP A 329 -26.38 5.38 -21.32
C TRP A 329 -27.54 5.62 -22.30
N GLN A 330 -28.29 6.72 -22.13
CA GLN A 330 -29.42 7.11 -22.97
C GLN A 330 -29.00 7.35 -24.42
N ASP A 331 -27.74 7.73 -24.64
CA ASP A 331 -27.21 7.99 -25.98
C ASP A 331 -27.15 6.73 -26.84
N PHE A 332 -26.99 5.57 -26.19
CA PHE A 332 -26.97 4.27 -26.84
C PHE A 332 -28.36 3.76 -27.22
N VAL A 333 -29.43 4.43 -26.80
CA VAL A 333 -30.81 4.04 -27.15
C VAL A 333 -30.99 4.16 -28.67
N PRO A 334 -31.43 3.09 -29.36
CA PRO A 334 -31.72 3.14 -30.78
C PRO A 334 -32.76 4.20 -31.14
N VAL A 335 -32.55 4.90 -32.24
CA VAL A 335 -33.60 5.72 -32.84
C VAL A 335 -34.72 4.81 -33.37
N ASP A 336 -35.96 5.15 -33.06
CA ASP A 336 -37.17 4.46 -33.54
C ASP A 336 -37.10 4.17 -35.06
N SER A 337 -37.40 2.93 -35.45
CA SER A 337 -37.38 2.44 -36.83
C SER A 337 -36.01 2.46 -37.52
N SER A 338 -34.92 2.70 -36.78
CA SER A 338 -33.56 2.51 -37.30
C SER A 338 -33.25 1.02 -37.55
N ALA A 339 -32.11 0.75 -38.17
CA ALA A 339 -31.69 -0.62 -38.46
C ALA A 339 -31.28 -1.42 -37.21
N ILE A 340 -31.06 -0.74 -36.08
CA ILE A 340 -30.67 -1.32 -34.79
C ILE A 340 -31.77 -1.16 -33.74
N ASP A 341 -32.99 -0.75 -34.15
CA ASP A 341 -34.14 -0.56 -33.27
C ASP A 341 -34.45 -1.83 -32.44
N PHE A 342 -35.19 -1.66 -31.34
CA PHE A 342 -35.57 -2.75 -30.45
C PHE A 342 -36.21 -3.93 -31.21
N GLY A 343 -35.71 -5.14 -30.95
CA GLY A 343 -36.11 -6.35 -31.66
C GLY A 343 -35.35 -6.61 -32.97
N SER A 344 -34.39 -5.76 -33.35
CA SER A 344 -33.50 -6.00 -34.50
C SER A 344 -32.52 -7.16 -34.27
N GLY A 345 -32.20 -7.45 -33.01
CA GLY A 345 -31.16 -8.41 -32.62
C GLY A 345 -29.74 -7.85 -32.73
N TYR A 346 -29.59 -6.52 -32.78
CA TYR A 346 -28.30 -5.84 -32.79
C TYR A 346 -28.13 -4.94 -31.57
N GLY A 347 -26.96 -4.99 -30.95
CA GLY A 347 -26.57 -4.14 -29.83
C GLY A 347 -27.15 -4.61 -28.51
N ALA A 348 -26.88 -3.84 -27.48
CA ALA A 348 -27.18 -4.13 -26.07
C ALA A 348 -28.66 -3.92 -25.73
N LEU A 349 -29.58 -4.42 -26.57
CA LEU A 349 -31.01 -4.15 -26.46
C LEU A 349 -31.62 -4.73 -25.19
N ASP A 350 -31.11 -5.87 -24.72
CA ASP A 350 -31.59 -6.50 -23.49
C ASP A 350 -31.22 -5.63 -22.28
N ARG A 351 -29.98 -5.12 -22.24
CA ARG A 351 -29.56 -4.13 -21.22
C ARG A 351 -30.37 -2.83 -21.30
N LEU A 352 -30.46 -2.24 -22.49
CA LEU A 352 -31.18 -0.98 -22.70
C LEU A 352 -32.67 -1.08 -22.34
N SER A 353 -33.31 -2.21 -22.67
CA SER A 353 -34.70 -2.45 -22.27
C SER A 353 -34.85 -2.55 -20.75
N THR A 354 -33.92 -3.25 -20.09
CA THR A 354 -33.90 -3.42 -18.64
C THR A 354 -33.79 -2.09 -17.91
N ILE A 355 -32.87 -1.20 -18.33
CA ILE A 355 -32.68 0.11 -17.68
C ILE A 355 -33.78 1.13 -18.03
N THR A 356 -34.34 1.04 -19.23
CA THR A 356 -35.49 1.90 -19.63
C THR A 356 -36.76 1.55 -18.87
N ASP A 357 -37.03 0.25 -18.68
CA ASP A 357 -38.22 -0.23 -17.97
C ASP A 357 -38.11 -0.06 -16.44
N SER A 358 -36.89 -0.14 -15.89
CA SER A 358 -36.66 0.02 -14.45
C SER A 358 -36.57 1.49 -14.00
N GLY A 359 -36.40 2.43 -14.93
CA GLY A 359 -36.21 3.85 -14.61
C GLY A 359 -34.87 4.13 -13.93
N TRP A 360 -33.84 3.35 -14.25
CA TRP A 360 -32.51 3.47 -13.66
C TRP A 360 -31.90 4.87 -13.90
N SER A 361 -31.55 5.58 -12.82
CA SER A 361 -30.70 6.77 -12.86
C SER A 361 -29.28 6.36 -12.48
N SER A 362 -28.31 6.55 -13.37
CA SER A 362 -26.90 6.67 -12.97
C SER A 362 -26.84 7.83 -11.98
N GLY A 363 -26.20 7.63 -10.81
CA GLY A 363 -26.14 8.60 -9.72
C GLY A 363 -25.34 9.87 -10.02
N GLU A 364 -25.72 10.60 -11.07
CA GLU A 364 -25.17 11.89 -11.45
C GLU A 364 -26.27 12.94 -11.40
N ASP A 365 -26.51 13.41 -10.19
CA ASP A 365 -26.72 14.83 -9.91
C ASP A 365 -26.40 15.00 -8.42
N GLY A 366 -25.18 15.45 -8.11
CA GLY A 366 -24.82 15.97 -6.77
C GLY A 366 -25.53 17.30 -6.48
N GLY A 367 -26.80 17.41 -6.86
CA GLY A 367 -27.69 18.50 -6.54
C GLY A 367 -28.34 18.20 -5.20
N ASP A 368 -27.81 18.85 -4.17
CA ASP A 368 -28.41 19.17 -2.88
C ASP A 368 -29.93 18.88 -2.83
N SER A 369 -30.28 17.64 -2.50
CA SER A 369 -31.66 17.30 -2.14
C SER A 369 -31.70 17.19 -0.63
N GLU A 370 -31.97 18.35 -0.01
CA GLU A 370 -32.44 18.41 1.37
C GLU A 370 -33.50 17.31 1.58
N PRO A 371 -33.34 16.42 2.56
CA PRO A 371 -34.40 15.48 2.89
C PRO A 371 -35.62 16.28 3.33
N GLU A 372 -36.79 15.98 2.74
CA GLU A 372 -38.03 16.62 3.17
C GLU A 372 -38.20 16.46 4.70
N PRO A 373 -38.52 17.55 5.44
CA PRO A 373 -38.57 17.50 6.88
C PRO A 373 -39.67 16.53 7.34
N SER A 374 -39.24 15.47 8.03
CA SER A 374 -40.13 14.63 8.82
C SER A 374 -40.81 15.50 9.89
N PRO A 375 -42.12 15.35 10.13
CA PRO A 375 -42.86 16.23 11.05
C PRO A 375 -42.29 16.18 12.47
N GLU A 376 -41.96 17.37 13.00
CA GLU A 376 -41.49 17.57 14.38
C GLU A 376 -42.40 16.87 15.41
N PRO A 377 -41.86 16.03 16.31
CA PRO A 377 -42.60 15.58 17.48
C PRO A 377 -42.82 16.76 18.45
N GLU A 378 -44.03 16.84 19.02
CA GLU A 378 -44.42 17.86 20.00
C GLU A 378 -43.43 17.94 21.19
N PRO A 379 -43.09 19.15 21.67
CA PRO A 379 -42.09 19.32 22.72
C PRO A 379 -42.56 18.68 24.04
N ALA A 380 -41.76 17.77 24.57
CA ALA A 380 -41.89 17.26 25.93
C ALA A 380 -41.60 18.39 26.96
N PRO A 381 -42.28 18.40 28.12
CA PRO A 381 -42.12 19.46 29.10
C PRO A 381 -40.71 19.50 29.71
N GLU A 382 -40.16 20.71 29.84
CA GLU A 382 -38.86 21.01 30.46
C GLU A 382 -38.70 20.36 31.85
N PRO A 383 -37.56 19.69 32.14
CA PRO A 383 -37.24 19.27 33.49
C PRO A 383 -36.82 20.47 34.36
N GLU A 384 -37.26 20.44 35.63
CA GLU A 384 -36.90 21.43 36.66
C GLU A 384 -35.37 21.48 36.91
N PRO A 385 -34.82 22.65 37.28
CA PRO A 385 -33.37 22.82 37.43
C PRO A 385 -32.82 21.99 38.59
N ALA A 386 -31.78 21.20 38.31
CA ALA A 386 -30.95 20.53 39.31
C ALA A 386 -30.11 21.57 40.11
N PRO A 387 -29.84 21.33 41.40
CA PRO A 387 -29.09 22.26 42.25
C PRO A 387 -27.61 22.31 41.87
N GLU A 388 -27.01 23.49 42.10
CA GLU A 388 -25.58 23.80 41.89
C GLU A 388 -24.64 22.79 42.56
N PRO A 389 -23.52 22.39 41.92
CA PRO A 389 -22.49 21.59 42.56
C PRO A 389 -21.71 22.43 43.59
N GLU A 390 -21.53 21.87 44.78
CA GLU A 390 -20.61 22.38 45.81
C GLU A 390 -19.15 22.18 45.36
N GLU A 391 -18.29 23.14 45.73
CA GLU A 391 -16.83 23.14 45.50
C GLU A 391 -16.18 21.84 46.04
N PRO A 392 -15.21 21.23 45.33
CA PRO A 392 -14.43 20.14 45.91
C PRO A 392 -13.34 20.67 46.85
N GLU A 393 -13.25 20.04 48.02
CA GLU A 393 -12.17 20.19 48.99
C GLU A 393 -10.84 19.63 48.45
N GLU A 394 -9.75 20.32 48.79
CA GLU A 394 -8.35 19.91 48.54
C GLU A 394 -7.92 18.71 49.39
N ASP A 395 -7.20 17.76 48.78
CA ASP A 395 -6.07 16.98 49.32
C ASP A 395 -5.65 15.92 48.27
N PRO A 396 -4.41 15.39 48.24
CA PRO A 396 -3.09 16.01 48.45
C PRO A 396 -2.17 15.83 47.22
N VAL A 397 -1.06 16.57 47.20
CA VAL A 397 0.03 16.45 46.21
C VAL A 397 0.67 15.05 46.28
N GLU A 398 0.50 14.24 45.23
CA GLU A 398 1.36 13.08 44.97
C GLU A 398 2.47 13.46 43.98
N ASP A 399 3.61 12.82 44.21
CA ASP A 399 4.94 13.06 43.70
C ASP A 399 5.01 12.62 42.22
N ASN A 400 5.23 13.56 41.29
CA ASN A 400 5.55 13.21 39.89
C ASN A 400 6.95 12.60 39.87
N ALA A 401 7.00 11.27 40.00
CA ALA A 401 8.12 10.49 39.51
C ALA A 401 8.14 10.65 37.99
N SER A 402 9.24 11.22 37.49
CA SER A 402 9.65 11.24 36.09
C SER A 402 9.36 9.90 35.43
N GLU A 403 8.35 9.85 34.56
CA GLU A 403 8.26 8.80 33.56
C GLU A 403 9.44 9.00 32.60
N THR A 404 10.19 7.92 32.41
CA THR A 404 11.19 7.77 31.36
C THR A 404 10.53 7.95 30.00
N PRO A 405 11.10 8.75 29.06
CA PRO A 405 10.52 8.92 27.73
C PRO A 405 10.41 7.57 27.02
N GLY A 406 9.18 7.17 26.69
CA GLY A 406 8.91 6.12 25.72
C GLY A 406 9.00 6.70 24.32
N GLU A 407 9.36 5.85 23.36
CA GLU A 407 9.49 6.15 21.92
C GLU A 407 8.30 6.98 21.43
N ALA A 408 8.56 8.14 20.80
CA ALA A 408 7.52 9.06 20.35
C ALA A 408 6.89 8.54 19.06
N GLU A 409 5.68 7.99 19.15
CA GLU A 409 4.84 7.69 17.98
C GLU A 409 4.39 9.00 17.31
N ALA A 410 4.35 9.02 15.97
CA ALA A 410 3.80 10.15 15.22
C ALA A 410 2.30 10.27 15.50
N LEU A 411 1.84 11.46 15.89
CA LEU A 411 0.44 11.77 16.17
C LEU A 411 -0.35 12.04 14.88
N PHE A 412 0.35 12.41 13.82
CA PHE A 412 -0.18 12.58 12.47
C PHE A 412 0.88 12.12 11.46
N PHE A 413 0.43 11.44 10.41
CA PHE A 413 1.27 11.06 9.27
C PHE A 413 0.48 11.24 7.96
N ALA A 414 1.11 11.77 6.92
CA ALA A 414 0.54 11.87 5.59
C ALA A 414 1.62 11.81 4.50
N GLU A 415 1.33 11.06 3.44
CA GLU A 415 2.09 11.14 2.18
C GLU A 415 1.38 12.08 1.20
N ALA A 416 1.93 13.27 0.98
CA ALA A 416 1.32 14.26 0.11
C ALA A 416 1.61 14.03 -1.38
N GLY A 417 2.75 13.43 -1.71
CA GLY A 417 3.19 13.18 -3.07
C GLY A 417 3.39 14.47 -3.86
N ARG A 418 3.08 14.42 -5.16
CA ARG A 418 3.28 15.55 -6.07
C ARG A 418 2.16 16.59 -5.95
N ILE A 419 2.54 17.84 -5.68
CA ILE A 419 1.68 19.01 -5.68
C ILE A 419 1.98 19.88 -6.90
N SER A 420 1.00 20.11 -7.75
CA SER A 420 1.13 20.95 -8.95
C SER A 420 -0.05 21.89 -9.18
N SER A 421 -1.14 21.66 -8.46
CA SER A 421 -2.35 22.46 -8.56
C SER A 421 -3.18 22.43 -7.27
N ALA A 422 -4.20 23.27 -7.23
CA ALA A 422 -5.11 23.41 -6.10
C ALA A 422 -5.80 22.07 -5.70
N SER A 423 -6.04 21.16 -6.64
CA SER A 423 -6.66 19.85 -6.33
C SER A 423 -5.77 18.94 -5.50
N ASP A 424 -4.46 19.19 -5.50
CA ASP A 424 -3.47 18.32 -4.87
C ASP A 424 -3.23 18.73 -3.41
N VAL A 425 -3.74 19.89 -2.99
CA VAL A 425 -3.60 20.41 -1.63
C VAL A 425 -4.48 19.61 -0.69
N MET A 426 -3.87 19.05 0.34
CA MET A 426 -4.60 18.38 1.41
C MET A 426 -5.07 19.40 2.43
N GLU A 427 -6.36 19.37 2.77
CA GLU A 427 -6.94 20.19 3.83
C GLU A 427 -7.50 19.27 4.92
N ILE A 428 -6.76 19.12 6.00
CA ILE A 428 -7.11 18.25 7.13
C ILE A 428 -7.83 19.08 8.20
N ALA A 429 -9.01 18.62 8.60
CA ALA A 429 -9.81 19.27 9.64
C ALA A 429 -9.09 19.23 11.01
N PRO A 430 -9.38 20.18 11.92
CA PRO A 430 -8.77 20.21 13.24
C PRO A 430 -8.99 18.89 14.01
N ASP A 431 -7.92 18.36 14.59
CA ASP A 431 -7.91 17.12 15.38
C ASP A 431 -7.40 17.42 16.81
N GLN A 432 -8.04 16.82 17.82
CA GLN A 432 -7.58 16.93 19.20
C GLN A 432 -6.24 16.23 19.45
N SER A 433 -5.83 15.29 18.59
CA SER A 433 -4.48 14.69 18.66
C SER A 433 -3.36 15.72 18.39
N LEU A 434 -3.69 16.83 17.72
CA LEU A 434 -2.77 17.93 17.42
C LEU A 434 -2.95 19.13 18.37
N ASP A 435 -3.67 18.95 19.48
CA ASP A 435 -3.81 19.88 20.60
C ASP A 435 -2.52 19.89 21.44
N LEU A 436 -1.44 20.45 20.88
CA LEU A 436 -0.08 20.28 21.37
C LEU A 436 0.45 21.52 22.10
N ASP A 437 0.93 21.34 23.32
CA ASP A 437 1.73 22.36 24.02
C ASP A 437 3.11 22.53 23.37
N GLU A 438 3.65 21.44 22.85
CA GLU A 438 4.93 21.36 22.13
C GLU A 438 4.90 20.28 21.05
N GLY A 439 5.77 20.40 20.04
CA GLY A 439 5.83 19.39 18.99
C GLY A 439 6.92 19.60 17.96
N THR A 440 7.08 18.57 17.13
CA THR A 440 7.97 18.53 15.97
C THR A 440 7.16 18.23 14.73
N ILE A 441 7.35 19.01 13.68
CA ILE A 441 6.75 18.82 12.35
C ILE A 441 7.89 18.42 11.42
N GLN A 442 7.81 17.23 10.86
CA GLN A 442 8.79 16.65 9.96
C GLN A 442 8.18 16.45 8.58
N PHE A 443 8.94 16.69 7.52
CA PHE A 443 8.57 16.35 6.15
C PHE A 443 9.77 16.45 5.21
N ASP A 444 9.69 15.73 4.10
CA ASP A 444 10.60 15.88 2.96
C ASP A 444 9.95 16.72 1.86
N PHE A 445 10.75 17.50 1.13
CA PHE A 445 10.24 18.16 -0.08
C PHE A 445 11.27 18.31 -1.19
N ASN A 446 10.76 18.35 -2.42
CA ASN A 446 11.50 18.68 -3.63
C ASN A 446 10.74 19.71 -4.45
N ALA A 447 11.22 20.94 -4.52
CA ALA A 447 10.53 22.02 -5.22
C ALA A 447 10.95 22.13 -6.69
N GLU A 448 10.02 22.08 -7.65
CA GLU A 448 10.36 22.29 -9.07
C GLU A 448 10.80 23.74 -9.34
N THR A 449 10.21 24.67 -8.58
CA THR A 449 10.56 26.09 -8.58
C THR A 449 10.65 26.61 -7.15
N VAL A 450 11.64 27.48 -6.92
CA VAL A 450 11.76 28.21 -5.65
C VAL A 450 11.44 29.71 -5.82
N SER A 451 10.86 30.09 -6.96
CA SER A 451 10.49 31.48 -7.24
C SER A 451 9.05 31.78 -6.84
N GLY A 452 8.84 32.91 -6.16
CA GLY A 452 7.53 33.27 -5.64
C GLY A 452 7.34 32.74 -4.21
N GLN A 453 6.08 32.68 -3.78
CA GLN A 453 5.69 32.17 -2.47
C GLN A 453 4.86 30.91 -2.65
N LEU A 454 5.30 29.80 -2.06
CA LEU A 454 4.76 28.45 -2.28
C LEU A 454 4.65 27.73 -0.94
N GLY A 455 3.46 27.34 -0.53
CA GLY A 455 3.22 26.76 0.79
C GLY A 455 3.57 25.29 0.89
N LEU A 456 4.10 24.86 2.04
CA LEU A 456 4.49 23.47 2.30
C LEU A 456 3.55 22.84 3.32
N VAL A 457 3.70 23.17 4.60
CA VAL A 457 2.83 22.69 5.69
C VAL A 457 2.33 23.88 6.50
N SER A 458 1.03 23.96 6.75
CA SER A 458 0.42 25.13 7.40
C SER A 458 -0.64 24.73 8.42
N SER A 459 -0.55 25.27 9.64
CA SER A 459 -1.62 25.31 10.63
C SER A 459 -1.90 26.78 10.95
N ASP A 460 -2.53 27.46 9.98
CA ASP A 460 -2.76 28.90 10.00
C ASP A 460 -4.21 29.19 9.61
N ALA A 461 -4.75 30.30 10.11
CA ALA A 461 -6.07 30.82 9.77
C ALA A 461 -6.13 32.35 9.89
N TYR A 462 -7.12 32.95 9.23
CA TYR A 462 -7.29 34.40 9.29
C TYR A 462 -7.52 34.89 10.73
N GLY A 463 -6.55 35.62 11.30
CA GLY A 463 -6.65 36.15 12.64
C GLY A 463 -5.30 36.45 13.27
N ASN A 464 -5.30 36.58 14.60
CA ASN A 464 -4.10 36.46 15.41
C ASN A 464 -4.34 35.27 16.35
N GLY A 465 -3.34 34.41 16.49
CA GLY A 465 -3.39 33.19 17.26
C GLY A 465 -2.07 32.45 17.12
N ASN A 466 -1.97 31.26 17.69
CA ASN A 466 -0.78 30.42 17.59
C ASN A 466 -0.71 29.75 16.20
N HIS A 467 -0.41 30.54 15.18
CA HIS A 467 -0.38 30.09 13.79
C HIS A 467 1.01 29.62 13.39
N PHE A 468 1.03 28.64 12.48
CA PHE A 468 2.24 28.13 11.88
C PHE A 468 2.09 28.00 10.36
N THR A 469 3.12 28.39 9.61
CA THR A 469 3.20 28.10 8.17
C THR A 469 4.66 27.90 7.76
N SER A 470 4.97 26.77 7.12
CA SER A 470 6.19 26.59 6.33
C SER A 470 5.93 26.84 4.84
N TYR A 471 6.83 27.58 4.19
CA TYR A 471 6.69 27.93 2.78
C TYR A 471 8.04 28.32 2.15
N ILE A 472 8.14 28.26 0.84
CA ILE A 472 9.25 28.84 0.08
C ILE A 472 8.92 30.30 -0.22
N ASP A 473 9.85 31.23 0.01
CA ASP A 473 9.79 32.62 -0.45
C ASP A 473 11.07 33.00 -1.20
N ASN A 474 10.97 33.03 -2.52
CA ASN A 474 12.03 33.49 -3.44
C ASN A 474 13.42 32.87 -3.15
N GLY A 475 13.48 31.56 -3.00
CA GLY A 475 14.73 30.79 -2.83
C GLY A 475 15.12 30.50 -1.38
N ALA A 476 14.22 30.76 -0.42
CA ALA A 476 14.41 30.38 0.98
C ALA A 476 13.22 29.58 1.49
N LEU A 477 13.48 28.48 2.20
CA LEU A 477 12.52 27.84 3.08
C LEU A 477 12.33 28.73 4.29
N VAL A 478 11.07 28.98 4.65
CA VAL A 478 10.67 29.82 5.76
C VAL A 478 9.72 29.05 6.65
N ALA A 479 9.98 29.02 7.95
CA ALA A 479 9.04 28.57 8.97
C ALA A 479 8.58 29.79 9.77
N ARG A 480 7.30 30.17 9.63
CA ARG A 480 6.70 31.32 10.30
C ARG A 480 5.83 30.86 11.46
N PHE A 481 6.05 31.46 12.61
CA PHE A 481 5.21 31.31 13.79
C PHE A 481 4.61 32.65 14.18
N GLN A 482 3.35 32.63 14.60
CA GLN A 482 2.66 33.79 15.16
C GLN A 482 2.00 33.38 16.47
N ASN A 483 1.93 34.29 17.43
CA ASN A 483 1.08 34.19 18.60
C ASN A 483 0.23 35.47 18.72
N GLU A 484 -0.53 35.63 19.81
CA GLU A 484 -1.41 36.79 19.99
C GLU A 484 -0.68 38.15 19.93
N ASN A 485 0.63 38.19 20.23
CA ASN A 485 1.36 39.43 20.51
C ASN A 485 2.48 39.74 19.50
N SER A 486 2.96 38.73 18.76
CA SER A 486 4.13 38.83 17.89
C SER A 486 4.19 37.71 16.85
N GLU A 487 5.10 37.85 15.89
CA GLU A 487 5.47 36.80 14.93
C GLU A 487 6.99 36.68 14.84
N VAL A 488 7.47 35.49 14.48
CA VAL A 488 8.86 35.19 14.15
C VAL A 488 8.90 34.36 12.87
N ALA A 489 9.95 34.52 12.07
CA ALA A 489 10.18 33.73 10.87
C ALA A 489 11.63 33.26 10.86
N LEU A 490 11.81 31.94 10.79
CA LEU A 490 13.08 31.25 10.64
C LEU A 490 13.30 30.98 9.16
N SER A 491 14.53 31.08 8.65
CA SER A 491 14.75 30.87 7.21
C SER A 491 16.11 30.33 6.81
N THR A 492 16.15 29.52 5.76
CA THR A 492 17.36 28.95 5.17
C THR A 492 17.25 28.90 3.64
N PRO A 493 18.34 29.12 2.86
CA PRO A 493 18.28 29.06 1.40
C PRO A 493 18.06 27.64 0.88
N VAL A 494 17.25 27.51 -0.18
CA VAL A 494 16.95 26.23 -0.85
C VAL A 494 17.01 26.37 -2.37
N SER A 495 17.30 25.28 -3.07
CA SER A 495 17.43 25.23 -4.53
C SER A 495 16.30 24.40 -5.15
N PRO A 496 15.90 24.69 -6.41
CA PRO A 496 14.90 23.89 -7.09
C PRO A 496 15.48 22.52 -7.50
N ASN A 497 14.65 21.48 -7.52
CA ASN A 497 15.00 20.10 -7.86
C ASN A 497 16.08 19.55 -6.92
N THR A 498 15.89 19.74 -5.62
CA THR A 498 16.76 19.24 -4.55
C THR A 498 15.85 18.73 -3.45
N ASP A 499 16.08 17.48 -3.04
CA ASP A 499 15.41 16.89 -1.89
C ASP A 499 15.95 17.48 -0.60
N TYR A 500 15.04 17.81 0.29
CA TYR A 500 15.33 18.41 1.59
C TYR A 500 14.51 17.70 2.67
N ALA A 501 15.17 17.29 3.74
CA ALA A 501 14.52 16.83 4.96
C ALA A 501 14.37 18.02 5.92
N VAL A 502 13.16 18.26 6.40
CA VAL A 502 12.83 19.42 7.22
C VAL A 502 12.25 18.98 8.56
N ASP A 503 12.85 19.45 9.65
CA ASP A 503 12.20 19.44 10.95
C ASP A 503 11.93 20.86 11.45
N ILE A 504 10.77 21.03 12.07
CA ILE A 504 10.36 22.29 12.67
C ILE A 504 9.87 22.01 14.09
N ARG A 505 10.51 22.62 15.08
CA ARG A 505 10.22 22.40 16.50
C ARG A 505 9.58 23.62 17.14
N PHE A 506 8.67 23.39 18.09
CA PHE A 506 8.02 24.45 18.86
C PHE A 506 7.57 23.98 20.26
N GLY A 507 7.38 24.92 21.19
CA GLY A 507 6.66 24.71 22.45
C GLY A 507 7.48 24.75 23.73
N ASP A 508 8.81 24.65 23.65
CA ASP A 508 9.72 24.70 24.81
C ASP A 508 10.18 26.13 25.18
N GLY A 509 9.55 27.15 24.60
CA GLY A 509 9.96 28.56 24.65
C GLY A 509 10.92 28.96 23.53
N THR A 510 11.30 28.01 22.67
CA THR A 510 12.04 28.25 21.43
C THR A 510 11.31 27.65 20.23
N VAL A 511 11.67 28.14 19.05
CA VAL A 511 11.32 27.55 17.77
C VAL A 511 12.58 27.34 16.95
N ALA A 512 12.66 26.22 16.24
CA ALA A 512 13.81 25.86 15.41
C ALA A 512 13.37 25.37 14.04
N LEU A 513 14.16 25.71 13.02
CA LEU A 513 14.08 25.18 11.66
C LEU A 513 15.37 24.40 11.40
N ILE A 514 15.23 23.12 11.14
CA ILE A 514 16.31 22.18 10.87
C ILE A 514 16.17 21.71 9.42
N LEU A 515 17.29 21.66 8.71
CA LEU A 515 17.35 21.22 7.33
C LEU A 515 18.49 20.22 7.18
N ASP A 516 18.18 19.01 6.69
CA ASP A 516 19.12 17.93 6.33
C ASP A 516 20.18 17.58 7.37
N GLY A 517 19.95 17.71 8.68
CA GLY A 517 21.11 17.75 9.57
C GLY A 517 20.97 18.64 10.76
N GLN A 518 20.64 19.86 10.37
CA GLN A 518 21.36 20.98 10.91
C GLN A 518 20.34 22.04 11.24
N VAL A 519 20.42 22.52 12.49
CA VAL A 519 19.71 23.72 12.91
C VAL A 519 20.12 24.86 11.98
N ALA A 520 19.23 25.20 11.06
CA ALA A 520 19.45 26.20 10.03
C ALA A 520 19.15 27.60 10.57
N ASP A 521 18.15 27.72 11.43
CA ASP A 521 17.80 28.95 12.15
C ASP A 521 16.98 28.64 13.42
N GLU A 522 17.10 29.46 14.45
CA GLU A 522 16.42 29.27 15.76
C GLU A 522 16.10 30.60 16.43
N ALA A 523 15.04 30.66 17.24
CA ALA A 523 14.67 31.85 18.00
C ALA A 523 13.92 31.52 19.30
N GLU A 524 14.08 32.38 20.31
CA GLU A 524 13.19 32.39 21.49
C GLU A 524 11.80 32.87 21.05
N PHE A 525 10.79 32.00 21.17
CA PHE A 525 9.40 32.31 20.82
C PHE A 525 8.44 31.34 21.51
N ASP A 526 7.52 31.88 22.31
CA ASP A 526 6.47 31.10 22.96
C ASP A 526 5.31 30.87 21.99
N THR A 527 5.02 29.61 21.66
CA THR A 527 3.86 29.19 20.85
C THR A 527 3.42 27.79 21.25
N SER A 528 2.16 27.47 21.03
CA SER A 528 1.59 26.13 21.21
C SER A 528 0.48 25.91 20.20
N TRP A 529 0.19 24.69 19.80
CA TRP A 529 -1.03 24.38 19.02
C TRP A 529 -2.23 24.09 19.90
N ALA A 530 -2.07 24.25 21.21
CA ALA A 530 -3.12 23.95 22.17
C ALA A 530 -4.40 24.78 21.93
N GLY A 531 -5.54 24.11 21.80
CA GLY A 531 -6.86 24.68 21.52
C GLY A 531 -7.00 25.27 20.11
N SER A 532 -6.12 24.92 19.18
CA SER A 532 -6.20 25.38 17.79
C SER A 532 -7.41 24.78 17.06
N GLU A 533 -8.19 25.64 16.41
CA GLU A 533 -9.27 25.23 15.49
C GLU A 533 -8.81 25.36 14.02
N ASN A 534 -7.50 25.50 13.76
CA ASN A 534 -6.97 25.70 12.42
C ASN A 534 -6.97 24.37 11.66
N TYR A 535 -7.37 24.41 10.39
CA TYR A 535 -7.10 23.30 9.48
C TYR A 535 -5.60 23.18 9.23
N LEU A 536 -5.12 21.94 9.10
CA LEU A 536 -3.78 21.65 8.60
C LEU A 536 -3.83 21.59 7.07
N GLN A 537 -3.02 22.40 6.38
CA GLN A 537 -2.86 22.34 4.93
C GLN A 537 -1.49 21.78 4.57
N ILE A 538 -1.46 20.84 3.63
CA ILE A 538 -0.23 20.32 3.03
C ILE A 538 -0.23 20.63 1.54
N GLY A 539 0.84 21.24 1.05
CA GLY A 539 0.99 21.74 -0.32
C GLY A 539 0.48 23.16 -0.55
N ALA A 540 0.10 23.92 0.49
CA ALA A 540 -0.32 25.33 0.35
C ALA A 540 -0.28 26.11 1.69
N ASN A 541 -0.41 27.44 1.61
CA ASN A 541 -0.51 28.32 2.78
C ASN A 541 -1.96 28.48 3.26
N GLY A 542 -2.23 28.26 4.54
CA GLY A 542 -3.54 28.37 5.17
C GLY A 542 -4.15 29.78 5.25
N TRP A 543 -3.58 30.79 4.59
CA TRP A 543 -3.95 32.19 4.76
C TRP A 543 -5.33 32.59 4.22
N ALA A 544 -6.05 31.66 3.60
CA ALA A 544 -7.45 31.83 3.24
C ALA A 544 -8.43 31.08 4.16
N SER A 545 -7.96 30.25 5.08
CA SER A 545 -8.81 29.53 6.03
C SER A 545 -9.38 30.47 7.11
N GLN A 546 -10.43 30.01 7.79
CA GLN A 546 -10.91 30.60 9.06
C GLN A 546 -10.80 29.52 10.15
N PRO A 547 -10.78 29.89 11.44
CA PRO A 547 -10.91 28.90 12.51
C PRO A 547 -12.16 28.04 12.29
N GLY A 548 -11.97 26.72 12.20
CA GLY A 548 -13.03 25.75 11.94
C GLY A 548 -13.47 25.60 10.47
N ASP A 549 -12.89 26.34 9.51
CA ASP A 549 -13.21 26.23 8.08
C ASP A 549 -11.95 26.07 7.21
N ALA A 550 -12.00 25.19 6.21
CA ALA A 550 -10.94 25.00 5.22
C ALA A 550 -10.69 26.24 4.35
N GLY A 551 -9.47 26.37 3.81
CA GLY A 551 -9.09 27.36 2.81
C GLY A 551 -7.58 27.58 2.70
N TYR A 552 -7.05 27.71 1.49
CA TYR A 552 -5.62 27.99 1.27
C TYR A 552 -5.34 28.98 0.14
N THR A 553 -4.08 29.39 0.06
CA THR A 553 -3.50 30.17 -1.04
C THR A 553 -2.11 29.64 -1.36
N GLN A 554 -1.53 30.08 -2.48
CA GLN A 554 -0.10 29.89 -2.76
C GLN A 554 0.31 28.42 -2.76
N VAL A 555 -0.32 27.67 -3.67
CA VAL A 555 -0.09 26.23 -3.86
C VAL A 555 1.36 25.96 -4.24
N PHE A 556 1.90 24.86 -3.71
CA PHE A 556 3.21 24.33 -4.01
C PHE A 556 3.33 23.84 -5.46
N ASP A 557 4.57 23.72 -5.94
CA ASP A 557 4.88 23.13 -7.24
C ASP A 557 6.14 22.27 -7.07
N GLY A 558 5.93 20.99 -6.80
CA GLY A 558 6.95 20.07 -6.33
C GLY A 558 6.37 18.81 -5.71
N GLU A 559 7.19 18.10 -4.93
CA GLU A 559 6.82 16.91 -4.19
C GLU A 559 6.99 17.16 -2.69
N ILE A 560 6.05 16.69 -1.87
CA ILE A 560 6.12 16.68 -0.41
C ILE A 560 5.89 15.23 0.04
N ARG A 561 6.77 14.69 0.88
CA ARG A 561 6.70 13.32 1.38
C ARG A 561 6.84 13.31 2.90
N ASP A 562 6.44 12.19 3.50
CA ASP A 562 6.79 11.85 4.89
C ASP A 562 6.39 12.92 5.92
N VAL A 563 5.21 13.54 5.74
CA VAL A 563 4.73 14.58 6.66
C VAL A 563 4.32 13.92 7.97
N ALA A 564 5.09 14.15 9.03
CA ALA A 564 4.85 13.62 10.36
C ALA A 564 4.77 14.74 11.41
N ILE A 565 3.90 14.58 12.42
CA ILE A 565 3.83 15.49 13.57
C ILE A 565 3.91 14.69 14.87
N TYR A 566 4.81 15.11 15.75
CA TYR A 566 5.08 14.48 17.04
C TYR A 566 4.74 15.42 18.19
N GLY A 567 4.29 14.87 19.31
CA GLY A 567 3.94 15.62 20.52
C GLY A 567 5.11 15.92 21.47
N SER A 568 6.34 15.93 20.96
CA SER A 568 7.55 16.24 21.73
C SER A 568 8.41 17.30 21.04
N ALA A 569 8.96 18.23 21.82
CA ALA A 569 9.96 19.21 21.34
C ALA A 569 11.41 18.69 21.41
N GLU A 570 11.66 17.55 22.05
CA GLU A 570 12.98 16.91 22.04
C GLU A 570 13.31 16.39 20.63
N ALA A 571 14.60 16.41 20.28
CA ALA A 571 15.06 15.87 19.01
C ALA A 571 14.64 14.41 18.87
N VAL A 572 13.78 14.11 17.90
CA VAL A 572 13.82 12.80 17.25
C VAL A 572 15.20 12.77 16.58
N ASP A 573 16.11 11.96 17.11
CA ASP A 573 17.49 11.91 16.65
C ASP A 573 17.52 11.24 15.27
N THR A 574 17.39 12.06 14.24
CA THR A 574 17.71 11.68 12.87
C THR A 574 18.78 12.63 12.39
N GLU A 575 20.01 12.59 12.93
CA GLU A 575 21.07 13.40 12.31
C GLU A 575 22.46 12.74 12.12
N PRO A 576 23.10 12.97 10.95
CA PRO A 576 24.45 12.56 10.65
C PRO A 576 25.46 13.63 11.12
N THR A 577 26.52 13.24 11.83
CA THR A 577 27.85 13.85 11.64
C THR A 577 28.98 12.98 12.21
N ASP A 578 29.92 12.66 11.32
CA ASP A 578 31.32 12.35 11.59
C ASP A 578 31.98 13.41 12.50
N GLU A 579 32.43 13.03 13.71
CA GLU A 579 33.76 13.35 14.25
C GLU A 579 34.13 12.41 15.42
N ASP A 580 35.04 11.49 15.12
CA ASP A 580 35.95 10.70 15.97
C ASP A 580 36.19 11.18 17.44
N VAL A 581 35.53 10.55 18.43
CA VAL A 581 36.09 10.34 19.79
C VAL A 581 35.56 9.04 20.45
N SER A 582 36.36 7.98 20.34
CA SER A 582 36.56 6.82 21.24
C SER A 582 35.58 6.51 22.41
N ASP A 583 35.10 5.26 22.39
CA ASP A 583 35.06 4.27 23.49
C ASP A 583 34.06 4.51 24.65
N SER A 584 32.87 3.88 24.56
CA SER A 584 32.32 3.02 25.62
C SER A 584 30.99 2.41 25.16
N ALA A 585 30.93 1.08 25.14
CA ALA A 585 29.72 0.31 24.89
C ALA A 585 28.57 0.64 25.86
N SER A 586 27.34 0.72 25.35
CA SER A 586 26.12 0.40 26.10
C SER A 586 25.00 0.01 25.14
N GLY A 587 24.41 -1.16 25.36
CA GLY A 587 23.33 -1.72 24.55
C GLY A 587 22.04 -0.90 24.60
N GLY A 588 21.47 -0.76 23.42
CA GLY A 588 20.08 -0.42 23.11
C GLY A 588 19.74 -1.15 21.82
N THR A 589 18.53 -1.67 21.70
CA THR A 589 18.05 -2.40 20.52
C THR A 589 18.06 -1.46 19.31
N PRO A 590 18.67 -1.80 18.16
CA PRO A 590 18.83 -0.87 17.04
C PRO A 590 17.49 -0.56 16.35
N THR A 591 17.21 0.73 16.14
CA THR A 591 16.29 1.18 15.09
C THR A 591 17.01 1.03 13.75
N ASP A 592 16.68 -0.01 12.99
CA ASP A 592 17.36 -0.30 11.72
C ASP A 592 16.97 0.73 10.63
N HIS A 593 17.88 1.62 10.26
CA HIS A 593 17.65 2.56 9.17
C HIS A 593 17.77 1.84 7.82
N LEU A 594 16.66 1.81 7.09
CA LEU A 594 16.55 1.30 5.72
C LEU A 594 17.27 2.26 4.76
N VAL A 595 18.35 1.80 4.12
CA VAL A 595 19.17 2.60 3.18
C VAL A 595 18.88 2.32 1.71
N PHE A 596 18.21 1.21 1.39
CA PHE A 596 17.78 0.93 0.02
C PHE A 596 16.57 0.00 0.02
N ARG A 597 15.59 0.27 -0.85
CA ARG A 597 14.44 -0.61 -1.07
C ARG A 597 14.10 -0.75 -2.55
N SER A 598 13.73 -1.96 -2.95
CA SER A 598 13.13 -2.24 -4.25
C SER A 598 12.11 -3.37 -4.11
N ALA A 599 10.96 -3.23 -4.76
CA ALA A 599 9.94 -4.28 -4.80
C ALA A 599 10.44 -5.55 -5.52
N GLY A 600 11.42 -5.40 -6.42
CA GLY A 600 11.92 -6.49 -7.26
C GLY A 600 11.00 -6.83 -8.42
N GLY A 601 11.07 -8.07 -8.91
CA GLY A 601 10.26 -8.60 -10.00
C GLY A 601 10.87 -9.86 -10.63
N GLU A 602 10.23 -10.33 -11.70
CA GLU A 602 10.70 -11.43 -12.53
C GLU A 602 11.97 -11.03 -13.31
N ILE A 603 13.00 -11.88 -13.28
CA ILE A 603 14.27 -11.68 -13.97
C ILE A 603 14.52 -12.85 -14.93
N ASP A 604 14.22 -12.67 -16.22
CA ASP A 604 14.48 -13.67 -17.27
C ASP A 604 15.45 -13.15 -18.35
N ALA A 605 15.74 -11.84 -18.34
CA ALA A 605 16.55 -11.19 -19.33
C ALA A 605 17.42 -10.04 -18.78
N PRO A 606 18.47 -9.63 -19.53
CA PRO A 606 19.36 -8.56 -19.08
C PRO A 606 18.69 -7.20 -18.81
N TRP A 607 17.51 -6.92 -19.37
CA TRP A 607 16.84 -5.63 -19.17
C TRP A 607 15.99 -5.58 -17.89
N ASP A 608 15.82 -6.72 -17.20
CA ASP A 608 15.11 -6.78 -15.91
C ASP A 608 16.07 -6.54 -14.73
N VAL A 609 17.38 -6.58 -14.99
CA VAL A 609 18.41 -6.32 -13.99
C VAL A 609 18.36 -4.84 -13.58
N LEU A 610 18.13 -4.61 -12.29
CA LEU A 610 18.26 -3.28 -11.71
C LEU A 610 19.74 -2.94 -11.53
N GLU A 611 20.18 -1.82 -12.08
CA GLU A 611 21.51 -1.25 -11.84
C GLU A 611 21.34 0.13 -11.20
N ALA A 612 21.52 0.21 -9.89
CA ALA A 612 21.51 1.47 -9.16
C ALA A 612 22.95 2.02 -9.04
N PRO A 613 23.20 3.29 -9.39
CA PRO A 613 24.50 3.92 -9.15
C PRO A 613 24.81 3.93 -7.66
N HIS A 614 26.10 4.07 -7.32
CA HIS A 614 26.49 4.29 -5.94
C HIS A 614 25.77 5.52 -5.37
N ASP A 615 25.25 5.33 -4.16
CA ASP A 615 24.69 6.35 -3.30
C ASP A 615 25.45 6.33 -1.97
N GLU A 616 25.72 7.51 -1.40
CA GLU A 616 26.48 7.63 -0.14
C GLU A 616 25.74 6.95 1.03
N SER A 617 24.41 6.85 0.99
CA SER A 617 23.61 6.10 1.97
C SER A 617 23.95 4.61 2.03
N LEU A 618 24.55 4.08 0.96
CA LEU A 618 25.00 2.70 0.90
C LEU A 618 26.45 2.56 1.41
N ALA A 619 27.17 3.62 1.74
CA ALA A 619 28.53 3.56 2.28
C ALA A 619 28.57 3.16 3.77
N ILE A 620 28.05 1.97 4.09
CA ILE A 620 27.77 1.50 5.45
C ILE A 620 28.89 0.61 6.01
N GLU A 621 29.23 0.72 7.30
CA GLU A 621 30.26 -0.11 7.95
C GLU A 621 29.75 -1.51 8.35
N ALA A 622 28.46 -1.61 8.62
CA ALA A 622 27.71 -2.83 8.87
C ALA A 622 26.42 -2.78 8.06
N GLY A 623 25.72 -3.90 7.93
CA GLY A 623 24.42 -3.89 7.27
C GLY A 623 23.77 -5.25 7.16
N THR A 624 22.49 -5.21 6.80
CA THR A 624 21.68 -6.40 6.52
C THR A 624 21.07 -6.26 5.14
N ILE A 625 21.29 -7.26 4.30
CA ILE A 625 20.72 -7.35 2.96
C ILE A 625 19.60 -8.40 3.02
N GLN A 626 18.37 -7.95 2.89
CA GLN A 626 17.16 -8.77 2.91
C GLN A 626 16.54 -8.82 1.52
N PHE A 627 16.11 -10.01 1.09
CA PHE A 627 15.30 -10.20 -0.12
C PHE A 627 14.65 -11.58 -0.10
N ARG A 628 13.66 -11.78 -0.95
CA ARG A 628 13.14 -13.11 -1.27
C ARG A 628 13.52 -13.47 -2.70
N PHE A 629 13.66 -14.76 -2.99
CA PHE A 629 13.81 -15.20 -4.37
C PHE A 629 13.13 -16.55 -4.63
N ASN A 630 12.72 -16.75 -5.87
CA ASN A 630 12.27 -18.03 -6.39
C ASN A 630 13.04 -18.31 -7.69
N ALA A 631 13.91 -19.31 -7.68
CA ALA A 631 14.74 -19.60 -8.85
C ALA A 631 14.08 -20.61 -9.79
N ASP A 632 13.90 -20.24 -11.05
CA ASP A 632 13.46 -21.15 -12.12
C ASP A 632 14.54 -22.18 -12.47
N SER A 633 15.81 -21.78 -12.35
CA SER A 633 16.96 -22.65 -12.47
C SER A 633 17.98 -22.40 -11.37
N THR A 634 18.30 -23.44 -10.61
CA THR A 634 19.46 -23.45 -9.69
C THR A 634 20.75 -23.98 -10.32
N SER A 635 20.74 -24.22 -11.64
CA SER A 635 21.90 -24.73 -12.38
C SER A 635 22.80 -23.62 -12.91
N GLY A 636 24.12 -23.86 -12.91
CA GLY A 636 25.10 -22.84 -13.24
C GLY A 636 25.13 -21.70 -12.23
N GLN A 637 25.77 -20.59 -12.61
CA GLN A 637 25.90 -19.41 -11.76
C GLN A 637 24.91 -18.32 -12.17
N LYS A 638 24.16 -17.78 -11.20
CA LYS A 638 23.04 -16.84 -11.40
C LYS A 638 23.05 -15.78 -10.29
N GLY A 639 23.23 -14.51 -10.63
CA GLY A 639 23.36 -13.44 -9.63
C GLY A 639 22.04 -13.04 -9.00
N LEU A 640 22.06 -12.70 -7.71
CA LEU A 640 20.91 -12.25 -6.95
C LEU A 640 21.08 -10.77 -6.60
N VAL A 641 21.94 -10.43 -5.64
CA VAL A 641 22.27 -9.05 -5.27
C VAL A 641 23.78 -8.88 -5.30
N SER A 642 24.30 -7.85 -5.97
CA SER A 642 25.74 -7.64 -6.13
C SER A 642 26.09 -6.18 -5.91
N ARG A 643 27.21 -5.96 -5.21
CA ARG A 643 27.92 -4.70 -5.15
C ARG A 643 29.40 -4.98 -5.33
N ASP A 644 29.72 -5.43 -6.53
CA ASP A 644 31.03 -5.95 -6.93
C ASP A 644 31.45 -5.28 -8.25
N ALA A 645 32.75 -5.18 -8.46
CA ALA A 645 33.34 -4.70 -9.70
C ALA A 645 34.71 -5.33 -9.95
N TYR A 646 35.17 -5.27 -11.20
CA TYR A 646 36.49 -5.79 -11.55
C TYR A 646 37.62 -5.14 -10.72
N GLY A 647 38.25 -5.92 -9.83
CA GLY A 647 39.36 -5.45 -9.00
C GLY A 647 39.39 -6.12 -7.62
N ASN A 648 40.18 -5.54 -6.72
CA ASN A 648 40.07 -5.82 -5.29
C ASN A 648 39.41 -4.59 -4.65
N GLY A 649 38.51 -4.82 -3.70
CA GLY A 649 37.75 -3.83 -2.94
C GLY A 649 36.80 -4.56 -2.01
N ASP A 650 36.03 -3.81 -1.23
CA ASP A 650 35.07 -4.37 -0.27
C ASP A 650 33.80 -4.89 -0.97
N HIS A 651 33.99 -5.90 -1.81
CA HIS A 651 33.00 -6.41 -2.73
C HIS A 651 32.04 -7.38 -2.05
N PHE A 652 30.79 -7.33 -2.49
CA PHE A 652 29.77 -8.28 -2.11
C PHE A 652 29.05 -8.85 -3.34
N THR A 653 28.75 -10.14 -3.34
CA THR A 653 27.81 -10.74 -4.30
C THR A 653 27.10 -11.92 -3.66
N SER A 654 25.76 -11.92 -3.70
CA SER A 654 24.93 -13.10 -3.51
C SER A 654 24.54 -13.70 -4.87
N TYR A 655 24.66 -15.02 -5.01
CA TYR A 655 24.34 -15.73 -6.25
C TYR A 655 24.01 -17.19 -6.01
N ILE A 656 23.25 -17.81 -6.90
CA ILE A 656 23.09 -19.27 -6.92
C ILE A 656 24.23 -19.89 -7.73
N ASN A 657 24.81 -20.97 -7.24
CA ASN A 657 25.78 -21.78 -7.96
C ASN A 657 25.55 -23.27 -7.70
N GLU A 658 25.10 -23.99 -8.74
CA GLU A 658 24.93 -25.45 -8.71
C GLU A 658 24.05 -25.96 -7.55
N GLY A 659 22.95 -25.26 -7.24
CA GLY A 659 22.00 -25.65 -6.19
C GLY A 659 22.27 -25.06 -4.81
N GLU A 660 23.25 -24.16 -4.67
CA GLU A 660 23.55 -23.48 -3.42
C GLU A 660 23.44 -21.96 -3.62
N ILE A 661 22.80 -21.24 -2.69
CA ILE A 661 23.01 -19.81 -2.55
C ILE A 661 24.39 -19.59 -1.96
N VAL A 662 25.11 -18.61 -2.48
CA VAL A 662 26.43 -18.20 -2.05
C VAL A 662 26.39 -16.71 -1.75
N ALA A 663 26.68 -16.31 -0.51
CA ALA A 663 26.94 -14.92 -0.15
C ALA A 663 28.45 -14.74 -0.03
N ARG A 664 29.06 -14.06 -0.99
CA ARG A 664 30.51 -13.84 -1.07
C ARG A 664 30.87 -12.42 -0.66
N PHE A 665 31.81 -12.32 0.28
CA PHE A 665 32.45 -11.08 0.68
C PHE A 665 33.93 -11.12 0.32
N GLN A 666 34.48 -9.99 -0.10
CA GLN A 666 35.90 -9.82 -0.39
C GLN A 666 36.35 -8.46 0.10
N ASN A 667 37.58 -8.37 0.61
CA ASN A 667 38.26 -7.11 0.96
C ASN A 667 39.76 -7.23 0.66
N GLU A 668 40.60 -6.33 1.17
CA GLU A 668 42.06 -6.40 0.97
C GLU A 668 42.71 -7.62 1.66
N ASP A 669 42.10 -8.15 2.72
CA ASP A 669 42.64 -9.22 3.56
C ASP A 669 42.27 -10.63 3.06
N GLY A 670 41.21 -10.76 2.26
CA GLY A 670 40.83 -12.04 1.65
C GLY A 670 39.42 -12.07 1.07
N GLU A 671 38.88 -13.28 0.97
CA GLU A 671 37.49 -13.53 0.60
C GLU A 671 36.90 -14.61 1.51
N VAL A 672 35.60 -14.51 1.79
CA VAL A 672 34.79 -15.54 2.46
C VAL A 672 33.52 -15.77 1.67
N ALA A 673 33.01 -17.00 1.69
CA ALA A 673 31.76 -17.36 1.05
C ALA A 673 30.93 -18.20 2.02
N LEU A 674 29.72 -17.72 2.31
CA LEU A 674 28.71 -18.41 3.09
C LEU A 674 27.78 -19.14 2.14
N THR A 675 27.38 -20.36 2.46
CA THR A 675 26.63 -21.22 1.53
C THR A 675 25.48 -21.98 2.17
N ALA A 676 24.39 -22.13 1.43
CA ALA A 676 23.27 -22.97 1.83
C ALA A 676 22.58 -23.61 0.61
N PRO A 677 22.04 -24.84 0.74
CA PRO A 677 21.33 -25.49 -0.35
C PRO A 677 19.99 -24.82 -0.62
N VAL A 678 19.66 -24.62 -1.90
CA VAL A 678 18.40 -24.01 -2.37
C VAL A 678 17.78 -24.85 -3.46
N SER A 679 16.45 -24.80 -3.57
CA SER A 679 15.69 -25.57 -4.54
C SER A 679 15.10 -24.68 -5.62
N ARG A 680 14.99 -25.21 -6.83
CA ARG A 680 14.25 -24.53 -7.91
C ARG A 680 12.75 -24.50 -7.59
N ASN A 681 12.06 -23.45 -8.03
CA ASN A 681 10.62 -23.28 -7.83
C ASN A 681 10.24 -23.31 -6.34
N THR A 682 11.10 -22.77 -5.48
CA THR A 682 10.87 -22.65 -4.04
C THR A 682 11.17 -21.22 -3.64
N ASP A 683 10.20 -20.58 -2.98
CA ASP A 683 10.40 -19.27 -2.38
C ASP A 683 11.35 -19.41 -1.20
N HIS A 684 12.40 -18.61 -1.24
CA HIS A 684 13.40 -18.54 -0.19
C HIS A 684 13.47 -17.11 0.34
N ALA A 685 13.35 -16.93 1.65
CA ALA A 685 13.67 -15.66 2.31
C ALA A 685 15.15 -15.65 2.67
N VAL A 686 15.86 -14.60 2.29
CA VAL A 686 17.30 -14.46 2.49
C VAL A 686 17.59 -13.22 3.29
N GLU A 687 18.42 -13.37 4.31
CA GLU A 687 19.02 -12.27 5.04
C GLU A 687 20.52 -12.49 5.14
N ILE A 688 21.29 -11.46 4.80
CA ILE A 688 22.75 -11.52 4.79
C ILE A 688 23.26 -10.35 5.63
N GLY A 689 23.82 -10.67 6.79
CA GLY A 689 24.38 -9.68 7.70
C GLY A 689 25.89 -9.55 7.53
N PHE A 690 26.40 -8.33 7.68
CA PHE A 690 27.82 -8.04 7.83
C PHE A 690 28.04 -6.92 8.84
N GLY A 691 29.11 -6.98 9.62
CA GLY A 691 29.39 -6.03 10.69
C GLY A 691 30.09 -6.71 11.85
N ASP A 692 30.69 -5.93 12.76
CA ASP A 692 31.32 -6.44 14.00
C ASP A 692 32.32 -7.60 13.82
N GLY A 693 32.98 -7.64 12.65
CA GLY A 693 33.93 -8.68 12.27
C GLY A 693 33.31 -10.04 11.95
N MET A 694 31.99 -10.07 11.72
CA MET A 694 31.22 -11.26 11.38
C MET A 694 30.39 -11.04 10.11
N VAL A 695 30.22 -12.13 9.36
CA VAL A 695 29.23 -12.22 8.29
C VAL A 695 28.31 -13.42 8.54
N SER A 696 27.03 -13.27 8.22
CA SER A 696 26.00 -14.31 8.38
C SER A 696 25.15 -14.45 7.12
N LEU A 697 24.66 -15.67 6.89
CA LEU A 697 23.66 -15.99 5.90
C LEU A 697 22.52 -16.71 6.61
N MET A 698 21.35 -16.11 6.54
CA MET A 698 20.09 -16.69 6.96
C MET A 698 19.23 -17.02 5.75
N LEU A 699 18.64 -18.22 5.79
CA LEU A 699 17.75 -18.74 4.77
C LEU A 699 16.49 -19.25 5.47
N ASP A 700 15.33 -18.76 5.03
CA ASP A 700 14.01 -19.15 5.53
C ASP A 700 13.86 -19.01 7.06
N GLY A 701 14.45 -17.95 7.62
CA GLY A 701 14.38 -17.65 9.05
C GLY A 701 15.36 -18.45 9.91
N GLU A 702 16.35 -19.14 9.33
CA GLU A 702 17.41 -19.82 10.08
C GLU A 702 18.80 -19.36 9.63
N ILE A 703 19.70 -19.02 10.57
CA ILE A 703 21.12 -18.81 10.26
C ILE A 703 21.72 -20.14 9.80
N VAL A 704 22.01 -20.23 8.51
CA VAL A 704 22.49 -21.46 7.85
C VAL A 704 24.00 -21.51 7.70
N ASP A 705 24.67 -20.35 7.69
CA ASP A 705 26.13 -20.26 7.67
C ASP A 705 26.62 -18.90 8.22
N GLN A 706 27.81 -18.87 8.81
CA GLN A 706 28.43 -17.65 9.37
C GLN A 706 29.95 -17.78 9.49
N ALA A 707 30.67 -16.66 9.43
CA ALA A 707 32.12 -16.65 9.56
C ALA A 707 32.66 -15.33 10.13
N GLU A 708 33.83 -15.39 10.77
CA GLU A 708 34.63 -14.20 11.10
C GLU A 708 35.18 -13.59 9.80
N PHE A 709 34.77 -12.36 9.48
CA PHE A 709 35.26 -11.59 8.34
C PHE A 709 34.89 -10.11 8.50
N ASP A 710 35.89 -9.22 8.40
CA ASP A 710 35.70 -7.77 8.48
C ASP A 710 35.18 -7.21 7.14
N ALA A 711 33.87 -7.35 6.89
CA ALA A 711 33.19 -6.75 5.74
C ALA A 711 32.65 -5.36 6.07
N SER A 712 32.74 -4.44 5.11
CA SER A 712 32.21 -3.07 5.17
C SER A 712 31.91 -2.62 3.75
N TRP A 713 30.98 -1.68 3.55
CA TRP A 713 30.72 -1.02 2.27
C TRP A 713 31.10 0.47 2.26
N ALA A 714 31.68 0.98 3.35
CA ALA A 714 32.05 2.38 3.50
C ALA A 714 33.01 2.91 2.41
N GLY A 715 33.80 2.04 1.79
CA GLY A 715 34.70 2.38 0.66
C GLY A 715 34.25 1.84 -0.70
N ASN A 716 33.03 1.30 -0.82
CA ASN A 716 32.56 0.60 -2.00
C ASN A 716 31.71 1.52 -2.90
N ASP A 717 32.34 2.20 -3.87
CA ASP A 717 31.67 3.06 -4.85
C ASP A 717 31.05 2.29 -6.04
N ASN A 718 30.90 0.97 -5.94
CA ASN A 718 30.38 0.17 -7.04
C ASN A 718 28.85 0.29 -7.14
N TYR A 719 28.34 0.10 -8.36
CA TYR A 719 26.90 0.00 -8.59
C TYR A 719 26.32 -1.19 -7.82
N LEU A 720 25.10 -1.02 -7.32
CA LEU A 720 24.28 -2.11 -6.81
C LEU A 720 23.54 -2.75 -7.99
N GLN A 721 23.70 -4.06 -8.17
CA GLN A 721 22.94 -4.85 -9.13
C GLN A 721 21.97 -5.79 -8.42
N VAL A 722 20.72 -5.81 -8.86
CA VAL A 722 19.72 -6.82 -8.45
C VAL A 722 19.31 -7.63 -9.69
N GLY A 723 19.39 -8.95 -9.59
CA GLY A 723 19.12 -9.89 -10.68
C GLY A 723 20.36 -10.28 -11.50
N ALA A 724 21.58 -9.88 -11.12
CA ALA A 724 22.82 -10.28 -11.80
C ALA A 724 24.09 -10.07 -10.96
N ASN A 725 25.21 -10.66 -11.41
CA ASN A 725 26.53 -10.44 -10.79
C ASN A 725 27.22 -9.21 -11.36
N GLY A 726 27.75 -8.33 -10.51
CA GLY A 726 28.51 -7.13 -10.88
C GLY A 726 29.87 -7.37 -11.53
N TRP A 727 30.28 -8.61 -11.79
CA TRP A 727 31.65 -8.93 -12.23
C TRP A 727 32.06 -8.41 -13.61
N ALA A 728 31.12 -7.86 -14.37
CA ALA A 728 31.41 -7.18 -15.63
C ALA A 728 31.55 -5.65 -15.48
N SER A 729 31.22 -5.08 -14.31
CA SER A 729 31.36 -3.66 -14.02
C SER A 729 32.83 -3.26 -13.83
N GLN A 730 33.11 -1.99 -14.12
CA GLN A 730 34.28 -1.30 -13.59
C GLN A 730 33.82 -0.51 -12.36
N SER A 731 34.73 -0.26 -11.40
CA SER A 731 34.37 0.54 -10.23
C SER A 731 33.82 1.91 -10.64
N GLY A 732 32.65 2.28 -10.11
CA GLY A 732 31.89 3.47 -10.47
C GLY A 732 31.19 3.45 -11.85
N GLU A 733 31.17 2.32 -12.56
CA GLU A 733 30.45 2.15 -13.84
C GLU A 733 29.45 0.99 -13.76
N ALA A 734 28.32 1.10 -14.46
CA ALA A 734 27.36 0.00 -14.62
C ALA A 734 27.95 -1.17 -15.43
N GLY A 735 27.51 -2.39 -15.13
CA GLY A 735 27.83 -3.59 -15.88
C GLY A 735 27.62 -4.88 -15.08
N PHE A 736 27.00 -5.89 -15.69
CA PHE A 736 26.75 -7.17 -15.04
C PHE A 736 26.97 -8.38 -15.95
N THR A 737 26.98 -9.56 -15.34
CA THR A 737 27.03 -10.86 -16.00
C THR A 737 26.13 -11.84 -15.23
N GLN A 738 25.88 -13.01 -15.82
CA GLN A 738 25.20 -14.11 -15.12
C GLN A 738 23.83 -13.70 -14.56
N VAL A 739 22.99 -13.15 -15.44
CA VAL A 739 21.60 -12.78 -15.15
C VAL A 739 20.88 -13.95 -14.48
N PHE A 740 20.09 -13.60 -13.46
CA PHE A 740 19.17 -14.49 -12.77
C PHE A 740 18.15 -15.11 -13.73
N ASP A 741 17.38 -16.06 -13.22
CA ASP A 741 16.36 -16.79 -13.97
C ASP A 741 15.31 -17.20 -12.93
N GLY A 742 14.31 -16.35 -12.77
CA GLY A 742 13.25 -16.43 -11.76
C GLY A 742 12.98 -15.07 -11.10
N GLU A 743 12.29 -15.09 -9.97
CA GLU A 743 11.79 -13.91 -9.28
C GLU A 743 12.68 -13.50 -8.09
N ILE A 744 12.89 -12.20 -7.90
CA ILE A 744 13.47 -11.61 -6.67
C ILE A 744 12.51 -10.54 -6.18
N THR A 745 12.09 -10.58 -4.91
CA THR A 745 11.20 -9.57 -4.31
C THR A 745 11.72 -9.06 -2.98
N ASP A 746 11.05 -8.02 -2.44
CA ASP A 746 11.25 -7.51 -1.09
C ASP A 746 12.71 -7.16 -0.76
N ILE A 747 13.41 -6.54 -1.72
CA ILE A 747 14.80 -6.14 -1.51
C ILE A 747 14.82 -4.96 -0.54
N ALA A 748 15.50 -5.15 0.58
CA ALA A 748 15.76 -4.12 1.58
C ALA A 748 17.23 -4.22 2.04
N ILE A 749 17.88 -3.07 2.21
CA ILE A 749 19.22 -2.99 2.80
C ILE A 749 19.14 -2.04 3.98
N TYR A 750 19.64 -2.49 5.13
CA TYR A 750 19.71 -1.73 6.37
C TYR A 750 21.17 -1.44 6.72
N GLU A 751 21.46 -0.30 7.35
CA GLU A 751 22.82 0.09 7.76
C GLU A 751 23.32 -0.54 9.07
N SER A 752 22.51 -1.43 9.65
CA SER A 752 22.80 -2.20 10.85
C SER A 752 22.83 -3.70 10.54
N GLN A 753 23.69 -4.43 11.25
CA GLN A 753 23.64 -5.88 11.27
C GLN A 753 22.50 -6.30 12.21
N ILE A 754 21.44 -6.91 11.65
CA ILE A 754 20.37 -7.49 12.44
C ILE A 754 20.91 -8.79 13.03
N VAL A 755 21.30 -8.75 14.31
CA VAL A 755 21.82 -9.89 15.06
C VAL A 755 20.77 -10.54 15.98
N ASP A 756 19.53 -10.05 15.99
CA ASP A 756 18.47 -10.54 16.88
C ASP A 756 17.18 -10.83 16.09
N TYR A 757 16.80 -12.10 16.01
CA TYR A 757 15.51 -12.49 15.46
C TYR A 757 14.78 -13.45 16.39
N ARG A 758 13.62 -12.96 16.86
CA ARG A 758 12.52 -13.75 17.41
C ARG A 758 11.85 -14.50 16.28
N VAL A 759 11.85 -15.83 16.36
CA VAL A 759 11.01 -16.71 15.54
C VAL A 759 9.54 -16.35 15.78
N VAL A 760 8.89 -15.69 14.81
CA VAL A 760 7.43 -15.72 14.68
C VAL A 760 7.11 -16.87 13.73
N GLU A 761 7.09 -18.08 14.27
CA GLU A 761 6.53 -19.23 13.55
C GLU A 761 5.02 -19.31 13.83
N ASP A 762 4.30 -19.38 12.72
CA ASP A 762 2.88 -19.63 12.61
C ASP A 762 2.46 -20.89 13.39
N GLY A 763 1.81 -20.68 14.54
CA GLY A 763 0.89 -21.64 15.17
C GLY A 763 1.45 -22.98 15.67
N ARG A 764 1.68 -23.03 16.99
CA ARG A 764 1.69 -24.19 17.93
C ARG A 764 3.07 -24.65 18.44
N SER A 765 3.67 -23.87 19.32
CA SER A 765 4.14 -24.31 20.66
C SER A 765 4.83 -23.15 21.38
N ASP A 766 4.41 -22.83 22.61
CA ASP A 766 5.04 -21.78 23.42
C ASP A 766 6.44 -22.25 23.87
N VAL A 767 7.48 -21.79 23.19
CA VAL A 767 8.89 -21.98 23.59
C VAL A 767 9.44 -20.64 24.09
N PHE A 768 9.73 -20.56 25.40
CA PHE A 768 10.43 -19.43 26.00
C PHE A 768 11.94 -19.71 26.01
N LEU A 769 12.72 -18.88 25.33
CA LEU A 769 14.18 -18.84 25.45
C LEU A 769 14.56 -17.69 26.41
N PHE A 770 15.45 -17.97 27.36
CA PHE A 770 16.01 -16.95 28.27
C PHE A 770 17.47 -16.69 27.90
N ASP A 771 17.82 -15.42 27.73
CA ASP A 771 19.20 -14.95 27.72
C ASP A 771 19.78 -15.00 29.15
N ALA A 772 21.03 -15.44 29.27
CA ALA A 772 21.74 -15.59 30.53
C ALA A 772 23.03 -14.76 30.54
N ASP A 773 22.95 -13.50 30.15
CA ASP A 773 24.00 -12.49 30.43
C ASP A 773 23.61 -11.52 31.58
N ALA A 774 22.79 -11.97 32.52
CA ALA A 774 22.57 -11.27 33.78
C ALA A 774 23.70 -11.58 34.78
N ALA A 775 24.83 -10.88 34.64
CA ALA A 775 25.95 -10.95 35.58
C ALA A 775 25.67 -10.38 37.00
N ASP A 776 24.41 -10.22 37.43
CA ASP A 776 24.09 -9.79 38.80
C ASP A 776 22.72 -10.33 39.29
N GLY A 777 22.69 -11.63 39.64
CA GLY A 777 21.84 -12.17 40.71
C GLY A 777 20.32 -11.88 40.72
N GLY A 778 19.64 -11.87 39.57
CA GLY A 778 18.18 -11.71 39.48
C GLY A 778 17.38 -13.00 39.77
N GLU A 779 16.23 -12.87 40.44
CA GLU A 779 15.23 -13.93 40.64
C GLU A 779 14.14 -13.80 39.56
N ILE A 780 13.89 -14.86 38.78
CA ILE A 780 12.81 -14.90 37.77
C ILE A 780 11.66 -15.74 38.32
N VAL A 781 10.47 -15.14 38.44
CA VAL A 781 9.24 -15.80 38.87
C VAL A 781 8.31 -15.92 37.66
N VAL A 782 7.94 -17.15 37.30
CA VAL A 782 6.97 -17.43 36.22
C VAL A 782 5.71 -18.04 36.83
N SER A 783 4.54 -17.49 36.50
CA SER A 783 3.23 -17.98 36.95
C SER A 783 2.22 -18.03 35.81
N GLY A 784 1.39 -19.08 35.74
CA GLY A 784 0.17 -19.09 34.91
C GLY A 784 0.06 -20.16 33.81
N PHE A 785 0.53 -21.39 34.03
CA PHE A 785 0.33 -22.45 33.04
C PHE A 785 -1.04 -23.13 33.19
N ASP A 786 -1.76 -23.26 32.07
CA ASP A 786 -2.91 -24.17 31.92
C ASP A 786 -2.39 -25.56 31.50
N GLU A 787 -3.12 -26.63 31.85
CA GLU A 787 -2.66 -28.03 31.72
C GLU A 787 -2.32 -28.41 30.26
N GLY A 788 -1.04 -28.67 29.93
CA GLY A 788 -0.68 -29.35 28.66
C GLY A 788 0.67 -29.04 27.98
N VAL A 789 1.59 -28.28 28.57
CA VAL A 789 2.87 -27.94 27.92
C VAL A 789 3.93 -29.03 28.14
N ASP A 790 4.42 -29.63 27.05
CA ASP A 790 5.61 -30.51 27.03
C ASP A 790 6.88 -29.63 27.11
N MET A 791 7.76 -29.89 28.08
CA MET A 791 8.99 -29.13 28.26
C MET A 791 10.20 -29.79 27.57
N LEU A 792 10.94 -28.95 26.82
CA LEU A 792 12.39 -28.96 26.55
C LEU A 792 12.95 -29.62 25.26
N SER A 793 13.59 -28.77 24.44
CA SER A 793 14.92 -29.04 23.85
C SER A 793 15.78 -27.76 23.98
N PHE A 794 17.04 -27.89 24.41
CA PHE A 794 18.01 -26.79 24.45
C PHE A 794 18.96 -26.94 23.25
N ALA A 795 18.93 -26.00 22.30
CA ALA A 795 19.91 -25.92 21.23
C ALA A 795 21.05 -24.95 21.62
N GLN A 796 22.09 -25.54 22.20
CA GLN A 796 23.51 -25.22 22.06
C GLN A 796 23.95 -23.75 21.82
N THR A 797 24.25 -23.03 22.90
CA THR A 797 25.29 -21.99 22.94
C THR A 797 26.26 -22.25 24.10
N GLY A 798 27.53 -22.54 23.79
CA GLY A 798 28.71 -22.30 24.63
C GLY A 798 28.95 -23.02 25.98
N LEU A 799 27.95 -23.51 26.73
CA LEU A 799 28.17 -24.03 28.09
C LEU A 799 28.39 -25.55 28.14
N ALA A 800 29.46 -25.99 28.81
CA ALA A 800 29.75 -27.40 29.02
C ALA A 800 28.76 -28.04 30.00
N MET A 801 27.93 -28.97 29.52
CA MET A 801 26.85 -29.67 30.23
C MET A 801 27.25 -30.53 31.46
N ASP A 802 28.53 -30.60 31.83
CA ASP A 802 29.00 -31.58 32.82
C ASP A 802 28.77 -31.18 34.31
N ASP A 803 28.32 -29.95 34.62
CA ASP A 803 28.25 -29.43 36.01
C ASP A 803 26.88 -28.87 36.47
N LEU A 804 25.78 -29.20 35.80
CA LEU A 804 24.43 -28.78 36.23
C LEU A 804 23.83 -29.77 37.24
N THR A 805 23.39 -29.27 38.39
CA THR A 805 22.68 -30.04 39.42
C THR A 805 21.22 -29.58 39.50
N GLN A 806 20.27 -30.51 39.35
CA GLN A 806 18.84 -30.23 39.54
C GLN A 806 18.35 -30.74 40.89
N THR A 807 17.56 -29.93 41.60
CA THR A 807 16.93 -30.32 42.86
C THR A 807 15.50 -29.83 42.92
N VAL A 808 14.56 -30.67 43.32
CA VAL A 808 13.16 -30.27 43.57
C VAL A 808 12.97 -30.08 45.08
N GLU A 809 12.68 -28.86 45.52
CA GLU A 809 12.35 -28.55 46.92
C GLU A 809 11.01 -27.83 47.00
N GLY A 810 10.09 -28.33 47.82
CA GLY A 810 8.81 -27.65 48.10
C GLY A 810 7.79 -27.60 46.95
N GLY A 811 8.08 -28.17 45.79
CA GLY A 811 7.28 -28.01 44.56
C GLY A 811 7.97 -27.17 43.49
N ASP A 812 9.12 -26.60 43.82
CA ASP A 812 9.91 -25.72 42.94
C ASP A 812 11.09 -26.51 42.35
N LEU A 813 11.37 -26.34 41.05
CA LEU A 813 12.53 -26.90 40.36
C LEU A 813 13.70 -25.93 40.42
N LEU A 814 14.79 -26.30 41.08
CA LEU A 814 16.02 -25.52 41.16
C LEU A 814 17.09 -26.14 40.28
N ILE A 815 17.75 -25.32 39.44
CA ILE A 815 18.89 -25.72 38.61
C ILE A 815 20.09 -24.86 39.03
N SER A 816 21.21 -25.48 39.39
CA SER A 816 22.43 -24.75 39.81
C SER A 816 23.68 -25.31 39.14
N SER A 817 24.61 -24.44 38.76
CA SER A 817 25.97 -24.83 38.35
C SER A 817 26.81 -25.18 39.60
N GLY A 818 27.58 -26.26 39.52
CA GLY A 818 28.28 -26.88 40.65
C GLY A 818 29.43 -26.06 41.28
N ASP A 819 29.79 -24.91 40.72
CA ASP A 819 31.00 -24.17 41.06
C ASP A 819 30.74 -22.77 41.65
N GLY A 820 29.69 -22.62 42.46
CA GLY A 820 29.63 -21.61 43.55
C GLY A 820 29.70 -20.12 43.16
N ALA A 821 29.63 -19.80 41.87
CA ALA A 821 29.39 -18.48 41.30
C ALA A 821 28.46 -18.70 40.10
N ASP A 822 27.45 -17.84 39.97
CA ASP A 822 26.48 -17.84 38.86
C ASP A 822 25.45 -18.99 38.92
N ALA A 823 24.54 -18.90 39.89
CA ALA A 823 23.35 -19.75 39.95
C ALA A 823 22.12 -18.95 39.54
N LEU A 824 21.56 -19.26 38.37
CA LEU A 824 20.22 -18.82 37.96
C LEU A 824 19.18 -19.57 38.80
N SER A 825 18.40 -18.86 39.61
CA SER A 825 17.31 -19.45 40.40
C SER A 825 15.99 -19.22 39.68
N ILE A 826 15.42 -20.27 39.09
CA ILE A 826 14.09 -20.23 38.48
C ILE A 826 13.07 -20.71 39.52
N ARG A 827 12.05 -19.89 39.81
CA ARG A 827 10.95 -20.26 40.72
C ARG A 827 9.65 -20.37 39.94
N VAL A 828 9.08 -21.58 39.90
CA VAL A 828 7.81 -21.87 39.20
C VAL A 828 6.72 -22.05 40.25
N GLU A 829 5.81 -21.07 40.39
CA GLU A 829 4.70 -21.18 41.33
C GLU A 829 3.49 -21.87 40.67
N GLY A 830 2.99 -22.96 41.26
CA GLY A 830 1.68 -23.54 40.92
C GLY A 830 1.66 -24.98 40.39
N VAL A 831 2.77 -25.72 40.36
CA VAL A 831 2.76 -27.11 39.86
C VAL A 831 2.08 -28.04 40.88
N ALA A 832 0.85 -28.43 40.57
CA ALA A 832 0.17 -29.50 41.29
C ALA A 832 0.64 -30.86 40.74
N GLU A 833 1.48 -31.54 41.52
CA GLU A 833 1.96 -32.92 41.39
C GLU A 833 3.31 -33.16 40.68
N THR A 834 4.09 -34.03 41.31
CA THR A 834 5.41 -34.50 40.90
C THR A 834 5.35 -35.32 39.61
N LEU A 835 5.97 -34.84 38.52
CA LEU A 835 6.24 -35.64 37.32
C LEU A 835 7.37 -36.65 37.59
N PRO A 836 7.30 -37.88 37.05
CA PRO A 836 8.37 -38.88 37.21
C PRO A 836 9.62 -38.52 36.39
N GLU A 837 10.82 -38.80 36.92
CA GLU A 837 12.14 -38.60 36.28
C GLU A 837 12.34 -39.27 34.90
N SER A 838 11.34 -39.97 34.36
CA SER A 838 11.46 -40.78 33.14
C SER A 838 11.20 -40.05 31.82
N ASP A 839 10.72 -38.80 31.85
CA ASP A 839 10.24 -38.11 30.64
C ASP A 839 11.26 -37.12 30.03
N PHE A 840 12.50 -37.09 30.54
CA PHE A 840 13.59 -36.30 29.94
C PHE A 840 14.47 -37.19 29.05
N ILE A 841 14.48 -36.91 27.74
CA ILE A 841 15.41 -37.53 26.76
C ILE A 841 16.56 -36.54 26.51
N PHE A 842 17.80 -37.00 26.73
CA PHE A 842 19.04 -36.25 26.48
C PHE A 842 19.34 -36.03 25.01
#